data_AF-A0A317XE72-F1
#
_entry.id   AF-A0A317XE72-F1
#
_cell.length_a   1.000
_cell.length_b   1.000
_cell.length_c   1.000
_cell.angle_alpha   90.00
_cell.angle_beta   90.00
_cell.angle_gamma   90.00
#
_symmetry.space_group_name_H-M   'P 1'
#
loop_
_entity.id
_entity.type
_entity.pdbx_description
1 polymer ?
#
loop_
_entity_poly.entity_id
_entity_poly.type
_entity_poly.pdbx_seq_one_letter_code
_entity_poly.pdbx_strand_id
1 'polypeptide(L)'
;MRFNALRSLVTLLPAVAAVVAQSSSDTTSATSAMATSTASMTMSSTVTSAAASASASTGTASADASSSSANPLTEKPAAAVPSATGEPAAIIPSGPLPPTQELCDSPIYCPGPLLQAVQLAGIFSDSKTFVDKATSKPESEVLDAFNALGGGNTSNITYEEIINFVEDNFVAEGVELVPADLGDEFVENPEFLEGVDDEVVRDWLKQVHSYWELLARTTNSSSPSGTQCDGCVSSFIPFNESRTFVVPGGRFRELYYWDTFFVIEGLLTSQLDSVVKSLLENFGDLIDLLGFIPNGNRIYYKNRSQPPFFALMVDRYIEASNDTSVLERFLPLLEREMSFWKNNRTIEFTSPFTNKTHNITHYQVDTSAPRPESYLEDYETVEMADESGLELNETSKALLYSNLAAGAESGLDYSAVRWSKQPVIDLEDTIPAQRFLNTREQLPVDLNSILFAAEQRLSAFYKMSGNGTQANMTRANYWASQAQARKEAILDVFWDPTRKFFYDFNMTRGERAEFYTPAGFFPLWAKILPQEFVNETISIDERRQNLQGVFSGLRYIIDRFNGTLPSSLVTTGQQWDFANAWPPHTYIALEALRNVPDMLAAGQQLAAENGTYALIPTTNGTNQLGQTEDTLPIQPVENEPGQQIDETNRGAT
;
A
#
# COMPACT_ATOMS: atom_id res chain seq x y z
N MET A 1 38.11 7.54 -10.39
CA MET A 1 38.98 7.67 -9.20
C MET A 1 38.12 7.90 -7.96
N ARG A 2 37.58 6.82 -7.37
CA ARG A 2 36.94 6.84 -6.05
C ARG A 2 37.11 5.45 -5.42
N PHE A 3 38.28 5.23 -4.83
CA PHE A 3 38.53 4.18 -3.85
C PHE A 3 39.17 4.90 -2.68
N ASN A 4 38.48 4.93 -1.53
CA ASN A 4 39.01 5.07 -0.16
C ASN A 4 37.97 5.74 0.74
N ALA A 5 37.03 4.94 1.28
CA ALA A 5 36.33 5.24 2.53
C ALA A 5 35.64 3.98 3.09
N LEU A 6 36.37 2.85 3.20
CA LEU A 6 35.93 1.70 3.99
C LEU A 6 37.12 1.11 4.75
N ARG A 7 37.51 1.78 5.83
CA ARG A 7 38.30 1.19 6.92
C ARG A 7 38.01 1.96 8.20
N SER A 8 37.00 1.51 8.96
CA SER A 8 37.01 1.44 10.43
C SER A 8 35.64 0.93 10.91
N LEU A 9 35.43 -0.37 10.82
CA LEU A 9 34.41 -1.10 11.57
C LEU A 9 34.96 -2.49 11.89
N VAL A 10 36.07 -2.51 12.62
CA VAL A 10 36.60 -3.71 13.27
C VAL A 10 36.95 -3.29 14.69
N THR A 11 35.94 -3.18 15.54
CA THR A 11 36.02 -3.31 16.99
C THR A 11 34.59 -3.22 17.54
N LEU A 12 33.94 -4.36 17.79
CA LEU A 12 32.99 -4.61 18.90
C LEU A 12 32.29 -5.96 18.73
N LEU A 13 32.95 -7.01 19.24
CA LEU A 13 32.42 -8.27 19.82
C LEU A 13 33.64 -8.90 20.53
N PRO A 14 33.56 -9.46 21.77
CA PRO A 14 32.53 -10.45 22.13
C PRO A 14 32.03 -10.46 23.60
N ALA A 15 30.81 -10.96 23.79
CA ALA A 15 30.34 -11.82 24.91
C ALA A 15 28.91 -12.23 24.53
N VAL A 16 28.52 -13.50 24.39
CA VAL A 16 28.34 -14.47 25.48
C VAL A 16 28.36 -15.89 24.89
N ALA A 17 29.23 -16.76 25.41
CA ALA A 17 29.10 -18.21 25.34
C ALA A 17 29.67 -18.83 26.62
N ALA A 18 28.79 -19.18 27.56
CA ALA A 18 28.94 -20.10 28.70
C ALA A 18 27.69 -19.84 29.58
N VAL A 19 26.81 -20.79 29.92
CA VAL A 19 27.06 -22.09 30.54
C VAL A 19 25.85 -23.01 30.27
N VAL A 20 26.11 -24.23 29.82
CA VAL A 20 25.22 -25.39 30.00
C VAL A 20 25.84 -26.25 31.10
N ALA A 21 24.97 -26.75 31.98
CA ALA A 21 25.12 -27.85 32.93
C ALA A 21 25.39 -27.52 34.43
N GLN A 22 24.62 -28.23 35.26
CA GLN A 22 24.60 -28.35 36.74
C GLN A 22 23.79 -27.26 37.46
N SER A 23 22.86 -27.52 38.36
CA SER A 23 22.42 -28.76 39.02
C SER A 23 21.09 -28.52 39.76
N SER A 24 20.36 -29.61 39.95
CA SER A 24 19.24 -29.86 40.88
C SER A 24 19.28 -29.20 42.27
N SER A 25 18.08 -29.15 42.90
CA SER A 25 17.77 -28.97 44.34
C SER A 25 18.12 -27.58 44.92
N ASP A 26 17.32 -26.89 45.72
CA ASP A 26 16.43 -27.35 46.79
C ASP A 26 15.44 -26.25 47.20
N THR A 27 14.42 -26.71 47.92
CA THR A 27 13.32 -26.04 48.63
C THR A 27 13.65 -24.93 49.64
N THR A 28 12.56 -24.25 50.09
CA THR A 28 12.31 -23.46 51.34
C THR A 28 12.15 -21.94 51.11
N SER A 29 10.94 -21.37 51.12
CA SER A 29 9.91 -21.17 52.17
C SER A 29 10.14 -19.96 53.07
N ALA A 30 9.02 -19.29 53.39
CA ALA A 30 8.76 -18.43 54.54
C ALA A 30 9.08 -16.92 54.33
N THR A 31 8.25 -15.94 54.68
CA THR A 31 6.87 -15.84 55.18
C THR A 31 6.61 -14.34 55.47
N SER A 32 5.32 -13.99 55.54
CA SER A 32 4.71 -12.92 56.37
C SER A 32 4.71 -11.49 55.82
N ALA A 33 3.69 -10.67 56.07
CA ALA A 33 2.30 -10.85 56.48
C ALA A 33 1.69 -9.44 56.59
N MET A 34 0.42 -9.29 56.18
CA MET A 34 -0.63 -8.49 56.84
C MET A 34 -0.46 -6.94 56.90
N ALA A 35 -1.50 -6.11 56.82
CA ALA A 35 -2.94 -6.32 56.86
C ALA A 35 -3.74 -5.06 56.43
N THR A 36 -4.97 -5.33 55.96
CA THR A 36 -6.25 -4.58 56.13
C THR A 36 -6.37 -3.16 55.54
N SER A 37 -7.41 -2.83 54.75
CA SER A 37 -8.82 -2.83 55.17
C SER A 37 -9.84 -3.20 54.08
N THR A 38 -10.86 -3.91 54.54
CA THR A 38 -12.13 -4.33 53.93
C THR A 38 -13.14 -3.20 53.69
N ALA A 39 -13.96 -3.31 52.63
CA ALA A 39 -15.42 -3.21 52.72
C ALA A 39 -16.09 -3.78 51.46
N SER A 40 -17.04 -4.71 51.69
CA SER A 40 -17.78 -5.53 50.73
C SER A 40 -19.00 -4.84 50.16
N MET A 41 -19.44 -5.26 48.96
CA MET A 41 -20.85 -5.50 48.65
C MET A 41 -21.00 -6.69 47.68
N THR A 42 -21.78 -7.66 48.11
CA THR A 42 -22.16 -8.94 47.47
C THR A 42 -23.46 -8.78 46.67
N MET A 43 -23.59 -9.38 45.47
CA MET A 43 -24.48 -10.50 45.07
C MET A 43 -25.00 -10.18 43.65
N SER A 44 -25.34 -11.09 42.72
CA SER A 44 -25.48 -12.54 42.74
C SER A 44 -25.38 -13.06 41.30
N SER A 45 -24.95 -14.31 41.17
CA SER A 45 -24.85 -15.14 39.97
C SER A 45 -26.21 -15.51 39.35
N THR A 46 -26.26 -15.69 38.03
CA THR A 46 -26.82 -16.89 37.35
C THR A 46 -26.54 -16.81 35.84
N VAL A 47 -25.57 -17.60 35.36
CA VAL A 47 -25.36 -17.88 33.95
C VAL A 47 -25.67 -19.36 33.73
N THR A 48 -26.70 -19.65 32.95
CA THR A 48 -27.02 -20.99 32.46
C THR A 48 -26.30 -21.22 31.14
N SER A 49 -25.28 -22.05 31.17
CA SER A 49 -24.57 -22.62 30.02
C SER A 49 -25.34 -23.81 29.44
N ALA A 50 -25.69 -23.77 28.16
CA ALA A 50 -26.09 -24.95 27.40
C ALA A 50 -24.98 -25.25 26.38
N ALA A 51 -24.23 -26.32 26.64
CA ALA A 51 -23.20 -26.87 25.76
C ALA A 51 -23.85 -27.77 24.72
N ALA A 52 -23.54 -27.56 23.43
CA ALA A 52 -23.82 -28.50 22.36
C ALA A 52 -22.50 -29.15 21.92
N SER A 53 -22.48 -30.48 22.02
CA SER A 53 -21.37 -31.38 21.75
C SER A 53 -21.20 -31.63 20.24
N ALA A 54 -20.02 -31.32 19.69
CA ALA A 54 -19.60 -31.80 18.37
C ALA A 54 -18.76 -33.08 18.52
N SER A 55 -19.26 -34.17 17.93
CA SER A 55 -18.60 -35.47 17.88
C SER A 55 -17.57 -35.51 16.74
N ALA A 56 -16.30 -35.73 17.08
CA ALA A 56 -15.24 -36.02 16.12
C ALA A 56 -15.33 -37.48 15.64
N SER A 57 -15.48 -37.69 14.32
CA SER A 57 -15.31 -38.99 13.68
C SER A 57 -13.92 -39.10 13.07
N THR A 58 -13.14 -40.04 13.60
CA THR A 58 -11.83 -40.46 13.11
C THR A 58 -11.98 -41.34 11.86
N GLY A 59 -11.48 -40.87 10.72
CA GLY A 59 -11.33 -41.64 9.48
C GLY A 59 -9.87 -41.67 9.04
N THR A 60 -9.17 -42.76 9.36
CA THR A 60 -7.83 -43.08 8.85
C THR A 60 -7.89 -43.45 7.37
N ALA A 61 -7.21 -42.68 6.51
CA ALA A 61 -6.86 -43.09 5.16
C ALA A 61 -5.34 -43.00 4.98
N SER A 62 -4.75 -44.15 4.64
CA SER A 62 -3.34 -44.40 4.38
C SER A 62 -2.86 -43.70 3.11
N ALA A 63 -1.82 -42.87 3.22
CA ALA A 63 -1.10 -42.28 2.09
C ALA A 63 0.09 -43.17 1.71
N ASP A 64 0.02 -43.77 0.52
CA ASP A 64 1.21 -44.26 -0.18
C ASP A 64 1.90 -43.05 -0.82
N ALA A 65 3.08 -42.73 -0.31
CA ALA A 65 3.94 -41.66 -0.82
C ALA A 65 4.73 -42.16 -2.03
N SER A 66 4.37 -41.70 -3.23
CA SER A 66 5.28 -41.66 -4.37
C SER A 66 5.83 -40.24 -4.51
N SER A 67 7.15 -40.12 -4.31
CA SER A 67 7.93 -38.90 -4.42
C SER A 67 7.91 -38.33 -5.85
N SER A 68 7.20 -37.23 -6.04
CA SER A 68 7.53 -36.21 -7.04
C SER A 68 7.81 -34.92 -6.28
N SER A 69 9.06 -34.47 -6.32
CA SER A 69 9.47 -33.14 -5.85
C SER A 69 8.85 -32.08 -6.76
N ALA A 70 7.62 -31.69 -6.45
CA ALA A 70 6.97 -30.51 -7.02
C ALA A 70 7.18 -29.34 -6.06
N ASN A 71 7.59 -28.18 -6.61
CA ASN A 71 7.74 -26.96 -5.84
C ASN A 71 6.31 -26.43 -5.51
N PRO A 72 5.89 -26.36 -4.24
CA PRO A 72 4.49 -26.03 -3.87
C PRO A 72 4.02 -24.63 -4.29
N LEU A 73 4.92 -23.80 -4.82
CA LEU A 73 4.70 -22.39 -5.11
C LEU A 73 4.42 -22.12 -6.59
N THR A 74 4.60 -23.09 -7.50
CA THR A 74 4.35 -22.92 -8.95
C THR A 74 2.96 -23.40 -9.38
N GLU A 75 2.18 -24.02 -8.49
CA GLU A 75 0.81 -24.41 -8.80
C GLU A 75 -0.14 -23.21 -8.69
N LYS A 76 -1.00 -23.05 -9.70
CA LYS A 76 -2.13 -22.12 -9.64
C LYS A 76 -2.91 -22.41 -8.35
N PRO A 77 -3.13 -21.43 -7.46
CA PRO A 77 -3.94 -21.63 -6.27
C PRO A 77 -5.27 -22.30 -6.63
N ALA A 78 -5.74 -23.23 -5.81
CA ALA A 78 -7.04 -23.85 -6.01
C ALA A 78 -8.10 -22.74 -6.11
N ALA A 79 -9.00 -22.87 -7.08
CA ALA A 79 -10.07 -21.91 -7.29
C ALA A 79 -10.88 -21.75 -5.99
N ALA A 80 -11.20 -20.51 -5.62
CA ALA A 80 -12.07 -20.27 -4.47
C ALA A 80 -13.43 -20.94 -4.71
N VAL A 81 -13.86 -21.74 -3.74
CA VAL A 81 -15.14 -22.46 -3.77
C VAL A 81 -16.20 -21.56 -3.13
N PRO A 82 -17.30 -21.25 -3.85
CA PRO A 82 -18.38 -20.47 -3.26
C PRO A 82 -19.05 -21.25 -2.14
N SER A 83 -19.36 -20.58 -1.03
CA SER A 83 -20.07 -21.17 0.11
C SER A 83 -21.08 -20.18 0.64
N ALA A 84 -22.30 -20.64 0.94
CA ALA A 84 -23.33 -19.79 1.52
C ALA A 84 -22.90 -19.28 2.91
N THR A 85 -23.13 -18.00 3.18
CA THR A 85 -22.99 -17.40 4.52
C THR A 85 -24.25 -17.59 5.37
N GLY A 86 -25.35 -18.01 4.74
CA GLY A 86 -26.61 -18.40 5.40
C GLY A 86 -27.10 -19.78 4.97
N GLU A 87 -28.32 -20.13 5.37
CA GLU A 87 -28.99 -21.34 4.89
C GLU A 87 -29.17 -21.27 3.36
N PRO A 88 -28.83 -22.32 2.58
CA PRO A 88 -28.85 -22.27 1.11
C PRO A 88 -30.16 -21.78 0.50
N ALA A 89 -31.30 -22.16 1.11
CA ALA A 89 -32.64 -21.77 0.65
C ALA A 89 -33.11 -20.39 1.18
N ALA A 90 -32.31 -19.69 2.00
CA ALA A 90 -32.63 -18.35 2.46
C ALA A 90 -32.44 -17.31 1.34
N ILE A 91 -33.22 -16.24 1.39
CA ILE A 91 -33.11 -15.11 0.47
C ILE A 91 -31.86 -14.29 0.82
N ILE A 92 -31.11 -13.86 -0.20
CA ILE A 92 -29.92 -13.04 -0.01
C ILE A 92 -30.28 -11.62 0.49
N PRO A 93 -29.37 -10.92 1.18
CA PRO A 93 -29.57 -9.52 1.55
C PRO A 93 -29.83 -8.63 0.34
N SER A 94 -30.61 -7.57 0.56
CA SER A 94 -31.01 -6.61 -0.48
C SER A 94 -30.87 -5.18 0.02
N GLY A 95 -30.58 -4.26 -0.89
CA GLY A 95 -30.57 -2.83 -0.61
C GLY A 95 -30.87 -2.01 -1.86
N PRO A 96 -30.99 -0.68 -1.74
CA PRO A 96 -31.06 0.21 -2.89
C PRO A 96 -29.90 -0.05 -3.85
N LEU A 97 -30.17 -0.04 -5.16
CA LEU A 97 -29.11 -0.15 -6.16
C LEU A 97 -28.25 1.11 -6.14
N PRO A 98 -26.92 1.00 -6.27
CA PRO A 98 -26.05 2.15 -6.37
C PRO A 98 -26.36 2.95 -7.66
N PRO A 99 -26.10 4.26 -7.66
CA PRO A 99 -26.14 5.05 -8.89
C PRO A 99 -25.16 4.50 -9.94
N THR A 100 -25.48 4.68 -11.22
CA THR A 100 -24.56 4.35 -12.33
C THR A 100 -23.26 5.16 -12.20
N GLN A 101 -22.12 4.49 -12.36
CA GLN A 101 -20.79 5.09 -12.29
C GLN A 101 -20.26 5.33 -13.72
N GLU A 102 -19.95 6.57 -14.09
CA GLU A 102 -19.59 6.93 -15.48
C GLU A 102 -18.31 6.23 -15.99
N LEU A 103 -17.31 6.09 -15.13
CA LEU A 103 -16.00 5.52 -15.49
C LEU A 103 -15.91 3.98 -15.32
N CYS A 104 -16.96 3.35 -14.79
CA CYS A 104 -17.03 1.90 -14.60
C CYS A 104 -18.38 1.41 -15.15
N ASP A 105 -18.37 0.95 -16.40
CA ASP A 105 -19.55 0.69 -17.22
C ASP A 105 -19.84 -0.80 -17.46
N SER A 106 -19.05 -1.72 -16.90
CA SER A 106 -19.31 -3.15 -17.03
C SER A 106 -20.59 -3.55 -16.30
N PRO A 107 -21.54 -4.24 -16.96
CA PRO A 107 -22.77 -4.70 -16.31
C PRO A 107 -22.55 -5.85 -15.30
N ILE A 108 -21.35 -6.45 -15.29
CA ILE A 108 -20.96 -7.53 -14.40
C ILE A 108 -20.01 -7.04 -13.29
N TYR A 109 -18.96 -6.30 -13.67
CA TYR A 109 -17.83 -6.00 -12.77
C TYR A 109 -17.87 -4.59 -12.17
N CYS A 110 -18.88 -3.78 -12.48
CA CYS A 110 -19.08 -2.44 -11.92
C CYS A 110 -20.38 -2.38 -11.08
N PRO A 111 -20.54 -1.35 -10.23
CA PRO A 111 -21.71 -1.23 -9.37
C PRO A 111 -23.03 -1.29 -10.15
N GLY A 112 -23.85 -2.28 -9.82
CA GLY A 112 -25.07 -2.62 -10.54
C GLY A 112 -25.75 -3.85 -9.92
N PRO A 113 -26.91 -4.26 -10.45
CA PRO A 113 -27.75 -5.29 -9.84
C PRO A 113 -27.07 -6.65 -9.72
N LEU A 114 -26.30 -7.06 -10.73
CA LEU A 114 -25.59 -8.35 -10.72
C LEU A 114 -24.49 -8.36 -9.66
N LEU A 115 -23.59 -7.38 -9.71
CA LEU A 115 -22.50 -7.27 -8.75
C LEU A 115 -23.03 -7.19 -7.32
N GLN A 116 -24.04 -6.36 -7.07
CA GLN A 116 -24.63 -6.22 -5.74
C GLN A 116 -25.24 -7.54 -5.24
N ALA A 117 -25.98 -8.26 -6.08
CA ALA A 117 -26.59 -9.52 -5.68
C ALA A 117 -25.52 -10.56 -5.28
N VAL A 118 -24.44 -10.68 -6.06
CA VAL A 118 -23.36 -11.63 -5.75
C VAL A 118 -22.58 -11.21 -4.50
N GLN A 119 -22.24 -9.93 -4.37
CA GLN A 119 -21.44 -9.44 -3.25
C GLN A 119 -22.20 -9.45 -1.94
N LEU A 120 -23.47 -9.04 -1.92
CA LEU A 120 -24.29 -9.07 -0.70
C LEU A 120 -24.68 -10.49 -0.29
N ALA A 121 -24.64 -11.46 -1.20
CA ALA A 121 -24.75 -12.87 -0.85
C ALA A 121 -23.51 -13.40 -0.10
N GLY A 122 -22.40 -12.66 -0.09
CA GLY A 122 -21.19 -13.00 0.68
C GLY A 122 -20.63 -14.39 0.38
N ILE A 123 -20.86 -14.95 -0.82
CA ILE A 123 -20.54 -16.34 -1.13
C ILE A 123 -19.02 -16.63 -1.18
N PHE A 124 -18.21 -15.58 -1.17
CA PHE A 124 -16.76 -15.62 -1.03
C PHE A 124 -16.35 -14.78 0.18
N SER A 125 -15.31 -15.22 0.90
CA SER A 125 -14.78 -14.50 2.06
C SER A 125 -14.02 -13.21 1.71
N ASP A 126 -13.70 -13.01 0.43
CA ASP A 126 -13.03 -11.82 -0.09
C ASP A 126 -13.81 -11.33 -1.31
N SER A 127 -14.37 -10.11 -1.22
CA SER A 127 -15.14 -9.45 -2.28
C SER A 127 -14.39 -9.40 -3.62
N LYS A 128 -13.05 -9.34 -3.62
CA LYS A 128 -12.24 -9.31 -4.85
C LYS A 128 -12.33 -10.61 -5.65
N THR A 129 -12.65 -11.72 -4.99
CA THR A 129 -12.71 -13.04 -5.63
C THR A 129 -13.65 -13.04 -6.83
N PHE A 130 -14.87 -12.53 -6.66
CA PHE A 130 -15.87 -12.56 -7.74
C PHE A 130 -15.50 -11.64 -8.90
N VAL A 131 -15.05 -10.41 -8.61
CA VAL A 131 -14.72 -9.44 -9.66
C VAL A 131 -13.49 -9.82 -10.47
N ASP A 132 -12.71 -10.80 -10.03
CA ASP A 132 -11.57 -11.35 -10.77
C ASP A 132 -11.90 -12.64 -11.55
N LYS A 133 -13.12 -13.15 -11.44
CA LYS A 133 -13.56 -14.31 -12.24
C LYS A 133 -13.97 -13.86 -13.63
N ALA A 134 -13.34 -14.42 -14.65
CA ALA A 134 -13.81 -14.27 -16.03
C ALA A 134 -15.10 -15.07 -16.26
N THR A 135 -15.90 -14.67 -17.25
CA THR A 135 -17.08 -15.44 -17.64
C THR A 135 -16.70 -16.74 -18.34
N SER A 136 -17.49 -17.80 -18.15
CA SER A 136 -17.38 -19.07 -18.89
C SER A 136 -18.21 -19.08 -20.18
N LYS A 137 -19.08 -18.07 -20.35
CA LYS A 137 -20.00 -17.87 -21.49
C LYS A 137 -19.95 -16.42 -21.98
N PRO A 138 -20.50 -16.10 -23.16
CA PRO A 138 -20.62 -14.73 -23.64
C PRO A 138 -21.34 -13.81 -22.65
N GLU A 139 -20.92 -12.55 -22.53
CA GLU A 139 -21.48 -11.58 -21.56
C GLU A 139 -23.02 -11.53 -21.61
N SER A 140 -23.61 -11.54 -22.81
CA SER A 140 -25.06 -11.53 -22.98
C SER A 140 -25.75 -12.75 -22.37
N GLU A 141 -25.16 -13.94 -22.50
CA GLU A 141 -25.74 -15.18 -21.94
C GLU A 141 -25.65 -15.19 -20.41
N VAL A 142 -24.57 -14.65 -19.85
CA VAL A 142 -24.42 -14.49 -18.39
C VAL A 142 -25.48 -13.52 -17.85
N LEU A 143 -25.69 -12.39 -18.54
CA LEU A 143 -26.73 -11.43 -18.15
C LEU A 143 -28.13 -12.02 -18.29
N ASP A 144 -28.41 -12.79 -19.35
CA ASP A 144 -29.69 -13.48 -19.52
C ASP A 144 -29.93 -14.51 -18.41
N ALA A 145 -28.91 -15.27 -18.02
CA ALA A 145 -28.97 -16.19 -16.89
C ALA A 145 -29.26 -15.48 -15.57
N PHE A 146 -28.62 -14.33 -15.30
CA PHE A 146 -28.90 -13.52 -14.11
C PHE A 146 -30.32 -12.93 -14.14
N ASN A 147 -30.77 -12.46 -15.30
CA ASN A 147 -32.12 -11.94 -15.48
C ASN A 147 -33.19 -13.00 -15.22
N ALA A 148 -32.92 -14.26 -15.57
CA ALA A 148 -33.81 -15.39 -15.29
C ALA A 148 -34.00 -15.67 -13.78
N LEU A 149 -33.02 -15.31 -12.94
CA LEU A 149 -33.14 -15.38 -11.47
C LEU A 149 -34.00 -14.25 -10.89
N GLY A 150 -34.25 -13.17 -11.65
CA GLY A 150 -34.98 -11.99 -11.17
C GLY A 150 -34.32 -10.65 -11.46
N GLY A 151 -33.16 -10.64 -12.15
CA GLY A 151 -32.57 -9.42 -12.73
C GLY A 151 -32.25 -8.32 -11.72
N GLY A 152 -31.85 -8.70 -10.49
CA GLY A 152 -31.56 -7.76 -9.41
C GLY A 152 -32.72 -7.49 -8.45
N ASN A 153 -33.92 -8.07 -8.66
CA ASN A 153 -34.92 -8.14 -7.61
C ASN A 153 -34.55 -9.26 -6.63
N THR A 154 -33.62 -8.96 -5.74
CA THR A 154 -33.05 -9.94 -4.78
C THR A 154 -34.06 -10.44 -3.75
N SER A 155 -35.26 -9.85 -3.66
CA SER A 155 -36.35 -10.29 -2.76
C SER A 155 -36.79 -11.74 -2.95
N ASN A 156 -36.41 -12.38 -4.05
CA ASN A 156 -36.77 -13.75 -4.40
C ASN A 156 -35.56 -14.64 -4.76
N ILE A 157 -34.33 -14.14 -4.62
CA ILE A 157 -33.13 -14.90 -5.00
C ILE A 157 -32.52 -15.53 -3.76
N THR A 158 -32.29 -16.83 -3.79
CA THR A 158 -31.67 -17.59 -2.69
C THR A 158 -30.14 -17.63 -2.79
N TYR A 159 -29.47 -17.95 -1.67
CA TYR A 159 -28.02 -18.18 -1.69
C TYR A 159 -27.64 -19.31 -2.66
N GLU A 160 -28.39 -20.41 -2.67
CA GLU A 160 -28.17 -21.55 -3.57
C GLU A 160 -28.25 -21.15 -5.05
N GLU A 161 -29.22 -20.31 -5.42
CA GLU A 161 -29.35 -19.81 -6.80
C GLU A 161 -28.18 -18.93 -7.22
N ILE A 162 -27.66 -18.07 -6.34
CA ILE A 162 -26.46 -17.27 -6.62
C ILE A 162 -25.22 -18.15 -6.75
N ILE A 163 -25.05 -19.14 -5.88
CA ILE A 163 -23.92 -20.08 -5.95
C ILE A 163 -23.95 -20.82 -7.29
N ASN A 164 -25.08 -21.44 -7.64
CA ASN A 164 -25.24 -22.15 -8.91
C ASN A 164 -25.02 -21.21 -10.10
N PHE A 165 -25.53 -19.97 -10.05
CA PHE A 165 -25.29 -18.98 -11.09
C PHE A 165 -23.81 -18.68 -11.29
N VAL A 166 -23.04 -18.49 -10.21
CA VAL A 166 -21.61 -18.21 -10.31
C VAL A 166 -20.86 -19.42 -10.84
N GLU A 167 -21.15 -20.63 -10.36
CA GLU A 167 -20.52 -21.88 -10.83
C GLU A 167 -20.81 -22.16 -12.32
N ASP A 168 -22.04 -21.89 -12.78
CA ASP A 168 -22.46 -22.18 -14.15
C ASP A 168 -21.94 -21.16 -15.19
N ASN A 169 -21.57 -19.95 -14.76
CA ASN A 169 -21.33 -18.82 -15.67
C ASN A 169 -19.95 -18.17 -15.55
N PHE A 170 -19.12 -18.59 -14.59
CA PHE A 170 -17.80 -18.03 -14.36
C PHE A 170 -16.73 -19.12 -14.25
N VAL A 171 -15.49 -18.77 -14.56
CA VAL A 171 -14.33 -19.62 -14.35
C VAL A 171 -13.51 -19.16 -13.13
N ALA A 172 -12.53 -19.97 -12.73
CA ALA A 172 -11.62 -19.62 -11.65
C ALA A 172 -10.89 -18.29 -11.92
N GLU A 173 -10.67 -17.50 -10.88
CA GLU A 173 -9.96 -16.24 -11.00
C GLU A 173 -8.46 -16.46 -11.31
N GLY A 174 -7.83 -15.53 -12.03
CA GLY A 174 -6.44 -15.64 -12.47
C GLY A 174 -6.21 -16.63 -13.63
N VAL A 175 -7.26 -16.99 -14.38
CA VAL A 175 -7.11 -17.72 -15.67
C VAL A 175 -6.48 -16.86 -16.76
N GLU A 176 -6.50 -15.53 -16.61
CA GLU A 176 -5.95 -14.57 -17.55
C GLU A 176 -4.42 -14.58 -17.56
N LEU A 177 -3.83 -15.05 -16.46
CA LEU A 177 -2.41 -15.00 -16.19
C LEU A 177 -1.69 -16.26 -16.66
N VAL A 178 -0.59 -16.07 -17.37
CA VAL A 178 0.32 -17.13 -17.78
C VAL A 178 1.69 -16.86 -17.12
N PRO A 179 2.35 -17.87 -16.51
CA PRO A 179 3.73 -17.70 -16.04
C PRO A 179 4.63 -17.22 -17.18
N ALA A 180 5.41 -16.16 -16.95
CA ALA A 180 6.35 -15.67 -17.94
C ALA A 180 7.63 -16.50 -17.93
N ASP A 181 8.16 -16.79 -19.12
CA ASP A 181 9.52 -17.30 -19.29
C ASP A 181 10.47 -16.10 -19.33
N LEU A 182 11.33 -15.97 -18.32
CA LEU A 182 12.35 -14.93 -18.26
C LEU A 182 13.59 -15.25 -19.12
N GLY A 183 13.67 -16.47 -19.66
CA GLY A 183 14.70 -16.91 -20.58
C GLY A 183 16.12 -16.71 -20.06
N ASP A 184 17.04 -16.42 -20.98
CA ASP A 184 18.46 -16.23 -20.67
C ASP A 184 18.77 -14.92 -19.91
N GLU A 185 17.80 -14.02 -19.75
CA GLU A 185 17.99 -12.77 -18.99
C GLU A 185 18.00 -13.02 -17.47
N PHE A 186 17.32 -14.07 -17.00
CA PHE A 186 17.35 -14.44 -15.59
C PHE A 186 18.67 -15.15 -15.23
N VAL A 187 19.54 -14.46 -14.50
CA VAL A 187 20.84 -14.97 -14.07
C VAL A 187 20.76 -15.43 -12.61
N GLU A 188 20.87 -16.73 -12.34
CA GLU A 188 20.72 -17.32 -10.99
C GLU A 188 21.61 -16.69 -9.91
N ASN A 189 22.78 -16.18 -10.29
CA ASN A 189 23.71 -15.49 -9.40
C ASN A 189 24.04 -14.11 -9.99
N PRO A 190 23.15 -13.12 -9.83
CA PRO A 190 23.35 -11.79 -10.39
C PRO A 190 24.48 -11.05 -9.64
N GLU A 191 25.10 -10.06 -10.30
CA GLU A 191 26.29 -9.35 -9.82
C GLU A 191 26.11 -8.72 -8.43
N PHE A 192 24.89 -8.28 -8.09
CA PHE A 192 24.64 -7.64 -6.80
C PHE A 192 24.92 -8.57 -5.60
N LEU A 193 24.83 -9.89 -5.77
CA LEU A 193 25.14 -10.86 -4.72
C LEU A 193 26.64 -10.92 -4.39
N GLU A 194 27.52 -10.58 -5.34
CA GLU A 194 28.97 -10.57 -5.11
C GLU A 194 29.39 -9.49 -4.09
N GLY A 195 28.62 -8.41 -3.99
CA GLY A 195 28.87 -7.30 -3.08
C GLY A 195 28.35 -7.49 -1.65
N VAL A 196 27.70 -8.62 -1.36
CA VAL A 196 27.13 -8.93 -0.04
C VAL A 196 28.12 -9.81 0.71
N ASP A 197 28.74 -9.32 1.79
CA ASP A 197 29.76 -10.08 2.54
C ASP A 197 29.15 -11.18 3.44
N ASP A 198 28.02 -10.90 4.07
CA ASP A 198 27.34 -11.81 4.99
C ASP A 198 26.65 -12.96 4.22
N GLU A 199 27.01 -14.20 4.52
CA GLU A 199 26.52 -15.39 3.82
C GLU A 199 25.02 -15.61 4.01
N VAL A 200 24.49 -15.37 5.22
CA VAL A 200 23.06 -15.55 5.52
C VAL A 200 22.25 -14.51 4.76
N VAL A 201 22.70 -13.25 4.74
CA VAL A 201 22.04 -12.18 3.98
C VAL A 201 22.12 -12.47 2.48
N ARG A 202 23.25 -12.96 1.98
CA ARG A 202 23.43 -13.29 0.56
C ARG A 202 22.49 -14.41 0.12
N ASP A 203 22.39 -15.48 0.91
CA ASP A 203 21.50 -16.61 0.62
C ASP A 203 20.02 -16.19 0.68
N TRP A 204 19.64 -15.36 1.65
CA TRP A 204 18.31 -14.78 1.71
C TRP A 204 18.00 -13.91 0.49
N LEU A 205 18.93 -13.04 0.07
CA LEU A 205 18.77 -12.22 -1.14
C LEU A 205 18.68 -13.06 -2.41
N LYS A 206 19.41 -14.18 -2.49
CA LYS A 206 19.30 -15.13 -3.60
C LYS A 206 17.92 -15.77 -3.65
N GLN A 207 17.35 -16.12 -2.49
CA GLN A 207 15.97 -16.62 -2.41
C GLN A 207 14.97 -15.55 -2.87
N VAL A 208 15.13 -14.29 -2.46
CA VAL A 208 14.28 -13.19 -2.92
C VAL A 208 14.38 -13.01 -4.44
N HIS A 209 15.59 -13.04 -4.99
CA HIS A 209 15.81 -12.95 -6.45
C HIS A 209 15.08 -14.05 -7.23
N SER A 210 15.05 -15.29 -6.71
CA SER A 210 14.32 -16.39 -7.35
C SER A 210 12.80 -16.18 -7.47
N TYR A 211 12.22 -15.24 -6.71
CA TYR A 211 10.79 -14.96 -6.80
C TYR A 211 10.40 -14.21 -8.08
N TRP A 212 11.34 -13.72 -8.89
CA TRP A 212 10.99 -13.15 -10.19
C TRP A 212 10.37 -14.20 -11.12
N GLU A 213 10.93 -15.40 -11.19
CA GLU A 213 10.34 -16.51 -11.95
C GLU A 213 8.94 -16.89 -11.41
N LEU A 214 8.72 -16.68 -10.11
CA LEU A 214 7.44 -16.94 -9.47
C LEU A 214 6.40 -15.84 -9.74
N LEU A 215 6.79 -14.57 -9.87
CA LEU A 215 5.88 -13.43 -9.92
C LEU A 215 5.71 -12.84 -11.32
N ALA A 216 6.61 -13.14 -12.25
CA ALA A 216 6.53 -12.70 -13.63
C ALA A 216 5.39 -13.40 -14.38
N ARG A 217 4.58 -12.62 -15.08
CA ARG A 217 3.40 -13.06 -15.82
C ARG A 217 3.36 -12.44 -17.20
N THR A 218 2.73 -13.14 -18.12
CA THR A 218 2.15 -12.58 -19.35
C THR A 218 0.64 -12.77 -19.32
N THR A 219 -0.05 -12.24 -20.32
CA THR A 219 -1.50 -12.31 -20.45
C THR A 219 -1.89 -13.23 -21.60
N ASN A 220 -2.99 -13.96 -21.44
CA ASN A 220 -3.65 -14.62 -22.57
C ASN A 220 -4.72 -13.71 -23.17
N SER A 221 -4.29 -12.70 -23.94
CA SER A 221 -5.21 -11.68 -24.50
C SER A 221 -6.27 -12.26 -25.44
N SER A 222 -5.97 -13.40 -26.06
CA SER A 222 -6.86 -14.12 -26.98
C SER A 222 -7.92 -14.96 -26.27
N SER A 223 -7.82 -15.14 -24.95
CA SER A 223 -8.70 -16.01 -24.17
C SER A 223 -8.80 -15.51 -22.72
N PRO A 224 -9.66 -14.51 -22.46
CA PRO A 224 -9.84 -13.95 -21.12
C PRO A 224 -10.34 -14.96 -20.08
N SER A 225 -10.97 -16.06 -20.50
CA SER A 225 -11.44 -17.14 -19.61
C SER A 225 -10.44 -18.30 -19.48
N GLY A 226 -9.26 -18.20 -20.08
CA GLY A 226 -8.29 -19.29 -20.18
C GLY A 226 -8.71 -20.43 -21.13
N THR A 227 -9.90 -20.35 -21.75
CA THR A 227 -10.36 -21.22 -22.83
C THR A 227 -10.90 -20.42 -24.01
N GLN A 228 -10.88 -20.99 -25.22
CA GLN A 228 -11.39 -20.29 -26.40
C GLN A 228 -12.91 -20.08 -26.26
N CYS A 229 -13.32 -18.84 -25.99
CA CYS A 229 -14.71 -18.43 -25.86
C CYS A 229 -14.90 -17.06 -26.53
N ASP A 230 -15.68 -17.03 -27.61
CA ASP A 230 -16.03 -15.77 -28.28
C ASP A 230 -17.08 -15.02 -27.46
N GLY A 231 -16.84 -13.74 -27.16
CA GLY A 231 -17.73 -12.91 -26.33
C GLY A 231 -17.61 -13.10 -24.81
N CYS A 232 -16.76 -14.00 -24.32
CA CYS A 232 -16.43 -14.05 -22.88
C CYS A 232 -15.67 -12.79 -22.45
N VAL A 233 -15.91 -12.34 -21.22
CA VAL A 233 -15.34 -11.10 -20.68
C VAL A 233 -14.66 -11.35 -19.33
N SER A 234 -13.61 -10.58 -19.06
CA SER A 234 -12.96 -10.49 -17.75
C SER A 234 -12.91 -9.02 -17.32
N SER A 235 -12.79 -8.79 -16.02
CA SER A 235 -12.41 -7.49 -15.49
C SER A 235 -10.97 -7.11 -15.82
N PHE A 236 -10.10 -8.05 -16.20
CA PHE A 236 -8.71 -7.79 -16.55
C PHE A 236 -8.61 -6.97 -17.85
N ILE A 237 -7.82 -5.89 -17.83
CA ILE A 237 -7.48 -5.11 -19.02
C ILE A 237 -6.22 -5.76 -19.63
N PRO A 238 -6.32 -6.43 -20.78
CA PRO A 238 -5.22 -7.23 -21.32
C PRO A 238 -4.07 -6.36 -21.83
N PHE A 239 -2.86 -6.83 -21.60
CA PHE A 239 -1.65 -6.35 -22.28
C PHE A 239 -1.35 -7.19 -23.53
N ASN A 240 -0.37 -6.74 -24.30
CA ASN A 240 0.22 -7.54 -25.37
C ASN A 240 0.83 -8.83 -24.79
N GLU A 241 0.47 -10.00 -25.33
CA GLU A 241 0.86 -11.32 -24.81
C GLU A 241 2.38 -11.54 -24.77
N SER A 242 3.15 -10.77 -25.55
CA SER A 242 4.61 -10.82 -25.55
C SER A 242 5.27 -9.98 -24.45
N ARG A 243 4.51 -9.17 -23.70
CA ARG A 243 5.04 -8.27 -22.68
C ARG A 243 4.87 -8.85 -21.29
N THR A 244 6.00 -9.12 -20.65
CA THR A 244 6.06 -9.55 -19.25
C THR A 244 5.71 -8.40 -18.32
N PHE A 245 4.99 -8.72 -17.26
CA PHE A 245 4.79 -7.85 -16.10
C PHE A 245 4.95 -8.67 -14.82
N VAL A 246 5.02 -8.00 -13.68
CA VAL A 246 5.21 -8.65 -12.38
C VAL A 246 4.02 -8.29 -11.50
N VAL A 247 3.46 -9.29 -10.82
CA VAL A 247 2.37 -9.09 -9.85
C VAL A 247 2.92 -9.08 -8.42
N PRO A 248 2.27 -8.40 -7.45
CA PRO A 248 2.69 -8.45 -6.05
C PRO A 248 2.62 -9.85 -5.44
N GLY A 249 1.65 -10.67 -5.87
CA GLY A 249 1.47 -12.06 -5.42
C GLY A 249 0.17 -12.31 -4.65
N GLY A 250 -0.20 -13.58 -4.48
CA GLY A 250 -1.42 -13.99 -3.77
C GLY A 250 -2.71 -13.53 -4.45
N ARG A 251 -3.54 -12.75 -3.73
CA ARG A 251 -4.80 -12.20 -4.26
C ARG A 251 -4.60 -11.08 -5.30
N PHE A 252 -3.41 -10.49 -5.34
CA PHE A 252 -3.05 -9.41 -6.26
C PHE A 252 -2.54 -10.02 -7.56
N ARG A 253 -3.43 -10.05 -8.57
CA ARG A 253 -3.27 -10.80 -9.83
C ARG A 253 -3.26 -9.86 -11.04
N GLU A 254 -2.93 -8.60 -10.80
CA GLU A 254 -2.85 -7.52 -11.77
C GLU A 254 -1.58 -6.71 -11.52
N LEU A 255 -1.20 -5.92 -12.51
CA LEU A 255 -0.17 -4.91 -12.36
C LEU A 255 -0.71 -3.79 -11.47
N TYR A 256 0.00 -3.47 -10.38
CA TYR A 256 -0.29 -2.33 -9.51
C TYR A 256 0.67 -1.18 -9.77
N TYR A 257 0.17 0.05 -9.79
CA TYR A 257 0.93 1.18 -10.30
C TYR A 257 2.15 1.51 -9.43
N TRP A 258 1.97 1.97 -8.19
CA TRP A 258 3.10 2.47 -7.40
C TRP A 258 4.04 1.34 -6.92
N ASP A 259 3.52 0.13 -6.66
CA ASP A 259 4.30 -1.06 -6.32
C ASP A 259 5.37 -1.32 -7.38
N THR A 260 5.00 -1.11 -8.65
CA THR A 260 5.87 -1.37 -9.78
C THR A 260 7.15 -0.51 -9.77
N PHE A 261 7.13 0.65 -9.11
CA PHE A 261 8.36 1.45 -8.99
C PHE A 261 9.40 0.70 -8.16
N PHE A 262 8.99 0.15 -7.01
CA PHE A 262 9.88 -0.62 -6.14
C PHE A 262 10.25 -1.97 -6.76
N VAL A 263 9.33 -2.58 -7.50
CA VAL A 263 9.62 -3.79 -8.30
C VAL A 263 10.68 -3.49 -9.36
N ILE A 264 10.60 -2.35 -10.07
CA ILE A 264 11.59 -1.95 -11.06
C ILE A 264 12.98 -1.77 -10.43
N GLU A 265 13.10 -1.19 -9.24
CA GLU A 265 14.39 -1.14 -8.53
C GLU A 265 14.99 -2.54 -8.32
N GLY A 266 14.16 -3.50 -7.92
CA GLY A 266 14.55 -4.90 -7.73
C GLY A 266 14.91 -5.63 -9.03
N LEU A 267 14.13 -5.40 -10.10
CA LEU A 267 14.35 -5.97 -11.43
C LEU A 267 15.66 -5.46 -12.04
N LEU A 268 15.91 -4.15 -11.98
CA LEU A 268 17.16 -3.54 -12.45
C LEU A 268 18.36 -4.08 -11.66
N THR A 269 18.23 -4.20 -10.33
CA THR A 269 19.26 -4.83 -9.48
C THR A 269 19.51 -6.29 -9.88
N SER A 270 18.46 -6.98 -10.34
CA SER A 270 18.48 -8.36 -10.83
C SER A 270 18.81 -8.49 -12.31
N GLN A 271 19.17 -7.40 -13.00
CA GLN A 271 19.56 -7.36 -14.42
C GLN A 271 18.44 -7.77 -15.41
N LEU A 272 17.17 -7.56 -15.04
CA LEU A 272 15.98 -7.88 -15.84
C LEU A 272 15.44 -6.64 -16.60
N ASP A 273 16.30 -6.00 -17.40
CA ASP A 273 16.01 -4.74 -18.10
C ASP A 273 14.85 -4.86 -19.11
N SER A 274 14.72 -6.00 -19.78
CA SER A 274 13.67 -6.23 -20.79
C SER A 274 12.28 -6.32 -20.15
N VAL A 275 12.20 -6.87 -18.94
CA VAL A 275 10.97 -6.89 -18.13
C VAL A 275 10.59 -5.47 -17.73
N VAL A 276 11.56 -4.66 -17.31
CA VAL A 276 11.32 -3.24 -17.00
C VAL A 276 10.78 -2.48 -18.21
N LYS A 277 11.37 -2.68 -19.40
CA LYS A 277 10.86 -2.07 -20.63
C LYS A 277 9.42 -2.50 -20.93
N SER A 278 9.10 -3.77 -20.74
CA SER A 278 7.75 -4.31 -20.94
C SER A 278 6.74 -3.68 -19.98
N LEU A 279 7.11 -3.50 -18.70
CA LEU A 279 6.29 -2.80 -17.70
C LEU A 279 6.01 -1.35 -18.11
N LEU A 280 7.02 -0.61 -18.57
CA LEU A 280 6.84 0.78 -19.02
C LEU A 280 5.92 0.89 -20.23
N GLU A 281 6.06 -0.03 -21.18
CA GLU A 281 5.18 -0.09 -22.36
C GLU A 281 3.73 -0.46 -21.97
N ASN A 282 3.55 -1.38 -21.03
CA ASN A 282 2.23 -1.74 -20.50
C ASN A 282 1.55 -0.53 -19.81
N PHE A 283 2.28 0.23 -19.00
CA PHE A 283 1.76 1.50 -18.47
C PHE A 283 1.47 2.54 -19.54
N GLY A 284 2.32 2.62 -20.57
CA GLY A 284 2.09 3.48 -21.72
C GLY A 284 0.77 3.17 -22.44
N ASP A 285 0.44 1.88 -22.59
CA ASP A 285 -0.82 1.44 -23.19
C ASP A 285 -2.04 1.79 -22.31
N LEU A 286 -1.91 1.70 -20.98
CA LEU A 286 -2.97 2.16 -20.06
C LEU A 286 -3.20 3.68 -20.18
N ILE A 287 -2.14 4.48 -20.33
CA ILE A 287 -2.27 5.93 -20.55
C ILE A 287 -2.89 6.24 -21.93
N ASP A 288 -2.63 5.43 -22.95
CA ASP A 288 -3.32 5.55 -24.25
C ASP A 288 -4.80 5.23 -24.16
N LEU A 289 -5.15 4.20 -23.40
CA LEU A 289 -6.54 3.78 -23.24
C LEU A 289 -7.35 4.70 -22.33
N LEU A 290 -6.78 5.10 -21.19
CA LEU A 290 -7.51 5.72 -20.08
C LEU A 290 -7.08 7.18 -19.82
N GLY A 291 -5.96 7.62 -20.37
CA GLY A 291 -5.39 8.95 -20.13
C GLY A 291 -4.54 9.08 -18.87
N PHE A 292 -4.47 8.02 -18.05
CA PHE A 292 -3.68 7.92 -16.83
C PHE A 292 -3.41 6.44 -16.51
N ILE A 293 -2.57 6.16 -15.52
CA ILE A 293 -2.35 4.80 -15.04
C ILE A 293 -3.34 4.51 -13.90
N PRO A 294 -4.25 3.53 -14.04
CA PRO A 294 -5.17 3.15 -12.97
C PRO A 294 -4.44 2.47 -11.81
N ASN A 295 -5.09 2.35 -10.65
CA ASN A 295 -4.56 1.65 -9.48
C ASN A 295 -3.96 0.27 -9.86
N GLY A 296 -4.73 -0.51 -10.62
CA GLY A 296 -4.21 -1.65 -11.38
C GLY A 296 -4.98 -1.86 -12.68
N ASN A 297 -4.55 -2.80 -13.52
CA ASN A 297 -5.13 -3.01 -14.84
C ASN A 297 -6.43 -3.85 -14.83
N ARG A 298 -7.41 -3.42 -14.02
CA ARG A 298 -8.77 -3.99 -13.95
C ARG A 298 -9.83 -2.94 -14.28
N ILE A 299 -10.96 -3.36 -14.86
CA ILE A 299 -12.08 -2.48 -15.24
C ILE A 299 -12.57 -1.66 -14.04
N TYR A 300 -12.64 -2.28 -12.85
CA TYR A 300 -13.10 -1.62 -11.63
C TYR A 300 -12.11 -0.58 -11.05
N TYR A 301 -10.91 -0.45 -11.63
CA TYR A 301 -9.93 0.58 -11.30
C TYR A 301 -9.94 1.78 -12.26
N LYS A 302 -10.77 1.77 -13.32
CA LYS A 302 -10.84 2.86 -14.31
C LYS A 302 -11.23 4.25 -13.76
N ASN A 303 -11.67 4.35 -12.51
CA ASN A 303 -12.02 5.62 -11.87
C ASN A 303 -10.92 6.22 -10.99
N ARG A 304 -9.83 5.50 -10.73
CA ARG A 304 -8.80 5.92 -9.77
C ARG A 304 -7.40 5.48 -10.15
N SER A 305 -6.42 6.32 -9.83
CA SER A 305 -5.00 6.05 -10.05
C SER A 305 -4.34 5.44 -8.79
N GLN A 306 -3.04 5.67 -8.65
CA GLN A 306 -2.20 5.39 -7.48
C GLN A 306 -1.03 6.40 -7.47
N PRO A 307 -0.17 6.47 -6.44
CA PRO A 307 0.95 7.41 -6.38
C PRO A 307 1.79 7.45 -7.69
N PRO A 308 2.00 8.61 -8.33
CA PRO A 308 2.37 8.66 -9.75
C PRO A 308 3.87 8.57 -10.03
N PHE A 309 4.42 7.36 -9.96
CA PHE A 309 5.85 7.11 -10.13
C PHE A 309 6.33 6.91 -11.58
N PHE A 310 5.46 6.94 -12.60
CA PHE A 310 5.83 6.53 -13.97
C PHE A 310 7.00 7.33 -14.55
N ALA A 311 7.05 8.66 -14.34
CA ALA A 311 8.19 9.48 -14.77
C ALA A 311 9.52 9.04 -14.16
N LEU A 312 9.48 8.55 -12.92
CA LEU A 312 10.65 8.04 -12.22
C LEU A 312 11.00 6.64 -12.72
N MET A 313 10.03 5.77 -12.97
CA MET A 313 10.28 4.45 -13.56
C MET A 313 11.00 4.57 -14.92
N VAL A 314 10.56 5.50 -15.78
CA VAL A 314 11.23 5.81 -17.06
C VAL A 314 12.66 6.31 -16.83
N ASP A 315 12.88 7.16 -15.83
CA ASP A 315 14.22 7.67 -15.47
C ASP A 315 15.15 6.52 -15.07
N ARG A 316 14.69 5.62 -14.20
CA ARG A 316 15.47 4.47 -13.73
C ARG A 316 15.84 3.52 -14.86
N TYR A 317 14.91 3.24 -15.77
CA TYR A 317 15.21 2.46 -16.97
C TYR A 317 16.26 3.14 -17.85
N ILE A 318 16.17 4.45 -18.08
CA ILE A 318 17.16 5.18 -18.89
C ILE A 318 18.53 5.21 -18.20
N GLU A 319 18.58 5.40 -16.88
CA GLU A 319 19.82 5.37 -16.10
C GLU A 319 20.53 4.01 -16.20
N ALA A 320 19.78 2.90 -16.15
CA ALA A 320 20.33 1.56 -16.24
C ALA A 320 20.74 1.17 -17.68
N SER A 321 19.84 1.39 -18.65
CA SER A 321 20.01 0.91 -20.03
C SER A 321 20.76 1.88 -20.96
N ASN A 322 20.86 3.16 -20.59
CA ASN A 322 21.24 4.28 -21.47
C ASN A 322 20.36 4.41 -22.73
N ASP A 323 19.19 3.77 -22.78
CA ASP A 323 18.27 3.82 -23.92
C ASP A 323 17.37 5.06 -23.84
N THR A 324 17.84 6.19 -24.35
CA THR A 324 17.03 7.42 -24.42
C THR A 324 15.98 7.40 -25.54
N SER A 325 15.98 6.38 -26.42
CA SER A 325 15.05 6.33 -27.57
C SER A 325 13.60 6.15 -27.11
N VAL A 326 13.39 5.52 -25.95
CA VAL A 326 12.07 5.34 -25.32
C VAL A 326 11.34 6.66 -25.05
N LEU A 327 12.06 7.79 -24.97
CA LEU A 327 11.46 9.10 -24.76
C LEU A 327 10.57 9.55 -25.93
N GLU A 328 10.76 9.02 -27.15
CA GLU A 328 9.85 9.27 -28.28
C GLU A 328 8.43 8.78 -27.96
N ARG A 329 8.33 7.62 -27.30
CA ARG A 329 7.06 7.03 -26.87
C ARG A 329 6.54 7.66 -25.58
N PHE A 330 7.39 7.78 -24.57
CA PHE A 330 6.93 8.07 -23.20
C PHE A 330 6.74 9.55 -22.87
N LEU A 331 7.46 10.49 -23.50
CA LEU A 331 7.26 11.93 -23.23
C LEU A 331 5.79 12.38 -23.38
N PRO A 332 5.10 12.13 -24.50
CA PRO A 332 3.70 12.53 -24.64
C PRO A 332 2.75 11.83 -23.66
N LEU A 333 3.06 10.60 -23.24
CA LEU A 333 2.27 9.85 -22.26
C LEU A 333 2.43 10.42 -20.85
N LEU A 334 3.67 10.73 -20.46
CA LEU A 334 3.97 11.40 -19.18
C LEU A 334 3.24 12.74 -19.08
N GLU A 335 3.19 13.54 -20.15
CA GLU A 335 2.42 14.79 -20.12
C GLU A 335 0.91 14.57 -20.00
N ARG A 336 0.39 13.50 -20.58
CA ARG A 336 -1.02 13.14 -20.47
C ARG A 336 -1.37 12.76 -19.03
N GLU A 337 -0.54 11.94 -18.40
CA GLU A 337 -0.70 11.59 -16.98
C GLU A 337 -0.59 12.83 -16.08
N MET A 338 0.40 13.70 -16.28
CA MET A 338 0.48 14.95 -15.51
C MET A 338 -0.75 15.84 -15.71
N SER A 339 -1.35 15.81 -16.90
CA SER A 339 -2.60 16.52 -17.18
C SER A 339 -3.78 15.90 -16.42
N PHE A 340 -3.83 14.58 -16.25
CA PHE A 340 -4.83 13.94 -15.39
C PHE A 340 -4.75 14.46 -13.94
N TRP A 341 -3.57 14.45 -13.32
CA TRP A 341 -3.39 14.94 -11.95
C TRP A 341 -3.69 16.43 -11.82
N LYS A 342 -3.27 17.22 -12.81
CA LYS A 342 -3.54 18.66 -12.82
C LYS A 342 -5.03 18.98 -12.96
N ASN A 343 -5.74 18.28 -13.83
CA ASN A 343 -7.12 18.62 -14.17
C ASN A 343 -8.15 18.03 -13.20
N ASN A 344 -7.86 16.85 -12.63
CA ASN A 344 -8.85 16.09 -11.86
C ASN A 344 -8.51 15.99 -10.36
N ARG A 345 -7.30 16.38 -9.94
CA ARG A 345 -6.79 16.16 -8.58
C ARG A 345 -6.11 17.39 -7.98
N THR A 346 -6.11 18.54 -8.66
CA THR A 346 -5.40 19.73 -8.19
C THR A 346 -6.37 20.86 -7.91
N ILE A 347 -6.20 21.49 -6.75
CA ILE A 347 -7.01 22.62 -6.28
C ILE A 347 -6.13 23.85 -6.05
N GLU A 348 -6.74 25.04 -6.13
CA GLU A 348 -6.12 26.27 -5.63
C GLU A 348 -6.31 26.33 -4.11
N PHE A 349 -5.21 26.35 -3.36
CA PHE A 349 -5.20 26.36 -1.91
C PHE A 349 -4.42 27.58 -1.39
N THR A 350 -5.00 28.34 -0.46
CA THR A 350 -4.34 29.48 0.17
C THR A 350 -3.75 29.08 1.51
N SER A 351 -2.42 29.10 1.61
CA SER A 351 -1.70 28.72 2.83
C SER A 351 -2.08 29.62 4.01
N PRO A 352 -2.51 29.06 5.15
CA PRO A 352 -2.76 29.86 6.35
C PRO A 352 -1.48 30.40 6.99
N PHE A 353 -0.30 29.89 6.59
CA PHE A 353 0.99 30.28 7.17
C PHE A 353 1.60 31.50 6.48
N THR A 354 1.44 31.63 5.17
CA THR A 354 2.04 32.71 4.37
C THR A 354 1.03 33.56 3.61
N ASN A 355 -0.24 33.16 3.58
CA ASN A 355 -1.31 33.77 2.79
C ASN A 355 -1.02 33.76 1.26
N LYS A 356 -0.16 32.86 0.79
CA LYS A 356 0.09 32.61 -0.63
C LYS A 356 -0.85 31.52 -1.15
N THR A 357 -1.35 31.72 -2.37
CA THR A 357 -2.16 30.71 -3.08
C THR A 357 -1.25 29.83 -3.93
N HIS A 358 -1.41 28.52 -3.77
CA HIS A 358 -0.64 27.48 -4.46
C HIS A 358 -1.60 26.52 -5.15
N ASN A 359 -1.12 25.87 -6.21
CA ASN A 359 -1.77 24.68 -6.75
C ASN A 359 -1.28 23.47 -5.96
N ILE A 360 -2.19 22.73 -5.32
CA ILE A 360 -1.86 21.55 -4.53
C ILE A 360 -2.69 20.37 -5.02
N THR A 361 -2.02 19.24 -5.19
CA THR A 361 -2.67 18.00 -5.64
C THR A 361 -3.04 17.14 -4.43
N HIS A 362 -4.22 16.53 -4.45
CA HIS A 362 -4.74 15.63 -3.41
C HIS A 362 -5.42 14.38 -4.01
N TYR A 363 -5.55 13.32 -3.22
CA TYR A 363 -6.28 12.12 -3.64
C TYR A 363 -7.78 12.37 -3.55
N GLN A 364 -8.50 12.08 -4.64
CA GLN A 364 -9.95 12.25 -4.73
C GLN A 364 -10.48 11.31 -5.81
N VAL A 365 -11.48 10.49 -5.48
CA VAL A 365 -12.13 9.63 -6.48
C VAL A 365 -13.61 9.96 -6.53
N ASP A 366 -14.09 10.33 -7.72
CA ASP A 366 -15.50 10.63 -7.94
C ASP A 366 -16.27 9.32 -8.10
N THR A 367 -16.79 8.82 -6.99
CA THR A 367 -17.68 7.66 -6.94
C THR A 367 -18.69 7.80 -5.82
N SER A 368 -19.87 7.23 -6.02
CA SER A 368 -20.98 7.23 -5.07
C SER A 368 -21.47 5.82 -4.74
N ALA A 369 -20.63 4.82 -5.00
CA ALA A 369 -20.96 3.41 -4.85
C ALA A 369 -19.81 2.64 -4.18
N PRO A 370 -20.09 1.46 -3.60
CA PRO A 370 -19.05 0.57 -3.08
C PRO A 370 -18.00 0.23 -4.15
N ARG A 371 -16.73 0.11 -3.74
CA ARG A 371 -15.67 -0.38 -4.63
C ARG A 371 -15.96 -1.83 -5.01
N PRO A 372 -15.92 -2.22 -6.30
CA PRO A 372 -16.23 -3.59 -6.70
C PRO A 372 -15.39 -4.69 -6.01
N GLU A 373 -14.11 -4.43 -5.74
CA GLU A 373 -13.19 -5.37 -5.09
C GLU A 373 -13.30 -5.42 -3.56
N SER A 374 -14.11 -4.55 -2.97
CA SER A 374 -14.38 -4.47 -1.51
C SER A 374 -15.84 -4.09 -1.28
N TYR A 375 -16.73 -4.68 -2.09
CA TYR A 375 -18.10 -4.19 -2.23
C TYR A 375 -18.89 -4.39 -0.93
N LEU A 376 -18.79 -5.58 -0.34
CA LEU A 376 -19.51 -5.89 0.91
C LEU A 376 -18.99 -5.02 2.05
N GLU A 377 -17.67 -4.88 2.16
CA GLU A 377 -17.00 -4.10 3.22
C GLU A 377 -17.37 -2.61 3.13
N ASP A 378 -17.33 -2.04 1.93
CA ASP A 378 -17.74 -0.64 1.70
C ASP A 378 -19.25 -0.46 1.93
N TYR A 379 -20.07 -1.43 1.53
CA TYR A 379 -21.52 -1.41 1.76
C TYR A 379 -21.86 -1.43 3.26
N GLU A 380 -21.24 -2.30 4.05
CA GLU A 380 -21.39 -2.35 5.51
C GLU A 380 -20.86 -1.08 6.19
N THR A 381 -19.77 -0.54 5.68
CA THR A 381 -19.20 0.73 6.16
C THR A 381 -20.20 1.87 6.00
N VAL A 382 -20.86 1.98 4.85
CA VAL A 382 -21.70 3.14 4.53
C VAL A 382 -23.18 2.93 4.82
N GLU A 383 -23.76 1.81 4.38
CA GLU A 383 -25.21 1.57 4.47
C GLU A 383 -25.65 1.11 5.87
N MET A 384 -24.75 0.48 6.64
CA MET A 384 -25.02 0.05 8.02
C MET A 384 -24.41 1.00 9.07
N ALA A 385 -24.12 2.25 8.68
CA ALA A 385 -23.53 3.24 9.58
C ALA A 385 -24.42 3.60 10.79
N ASP A 386 -25.73 3.47 10.63
CA ASP A 386 -26.73 3.69 11.68
C ASP A 386 -26.62 2.68 12.83
N GLU A 387 -26.12 1.47 12.57
CA GLU A 387 -25.85 0.45 13.60
C GLU A 387 -24.81 0.92 14.62
N SER A 388 -23.93 1.86 14.26
CA SER A 388 -23.01 2.52 15.19
C SER A 388 -23.41 3.95 15.54
N GLY A 389 -24.68 4.30 15.33
CA GLY A 389 -25.26 5.61 15.67
C GLY A 389 -24.85 6.75 14.74
N LEU A 390 -24.29 6.46 13.55
CA LEU A 390 -23.93 7.46 12.55
C LEU A 390 -25.00 7.53 11.45
N GLU A 391 -25.87 8.53 11.52
CA GLU A 391 -26.86 8.77 10.46
C GLU A 391 -26.22 9.47 9.26
N LEU A 392 -26.21 8.80 8.10
CA LEU A 392 -25.70 9.33 6.84
C LEU A 392 -26.84 9.59 5.85
N ASN A 393 -26.95 10.82 5.38
CA ASN A 393 -27.79 11.12 4.21
C ASN A 393 -27.07 10.73 2.90
N GLU A 394 -27.78 10.70 1.78
CA GLU A 394 -27.24 10.30 0.47
C GLU A 394 -25.97 11.06 0.06
N THR A 395 -25.88 12.36 0.35
CA THR A 395 -24.67 13.15 0.08
C THR A 395 -23.49 12.70 0.93
N SER A 396 -23.73 12.38 2.20
CA SER A 396 -22.69 11.92 3.13
C SER A 396 -22.26 10.49 2.82
N LYS A 397 -23.19 9.62 2.38
CA LYS A 397 -22.89 8.28 1.89
C LYS A 397 -22.00 8.33 0.64
N ALA A 398 -22.39 9.11 -0.37
CA ALA A 398 -21.59 9.30 -1.58
C ALA A 398 -20.19 9.86 -1.25
N LEU A 399 -20.11 10.82 -0.32
CA LEU A 399 -18.83 11.36 0.14
C LEU A 399 -17.97 10.31 0.85
N LEU A 400 -18.57 9.40 1.63
CA LEU A 400 -17.83 8.34 2.31
C LEU A 400 -17.31 7.29 1.33
N TYR A 401 -18.12 6.85 0.35
CA TYR A 401 -17.64 6.01 -0.76
C TYR A 401 -16.47 6.65 -1.51
N SER A 402 -16.58 7.95 -1.81
CA SER A 402 -15.49 8.71 -2.44
C SER A 402 -14.21 8.73 -1.59
N ASN A 403 -14.32 8.89 -0.26
CA ASN A 403 -13.16 8.85 0.64
C ASN A 403 -12.53 7.46 0.77
N LEU A 404 -13.35 6.40 0.77
CA LEU A 404 -12.90 5.01 0.75
C LEU A 404 -12.09 4.73 -0.53
N ALA A 405 -12.61 5.14 -1.69
CA ALA A 405 -11.93 5.00 -2.97
C ALA A 405 -10.68 5.88 -3.09
N ALA A 406 -10.69 7.10 -2.54
CA ALA A 406 -9.52 7.96 -2.46
C ALA A 406 -8.43 7.41 -1.53
N GLY A 407 -8.82 6.72 -0.45
CA GLY A 407 -7.87 6.00 0.41
C GLY A 407 -7.12 4.92 -0.39
N ALA A 408 -7.83 4.17 -1.24
CA ALA A 408 -7.20 3.21 -2.15
C ALA A 408 -6.35 3.88 -3.25
N GLU A 409 -6.77 5.04 -3.78
CA GLU A 409 -5.95 5.84 -4.72
C GLU A 409 -4.64 6.33 -4.07
N SER A 410 -4.61 6.51 -2.74
CA SER A 410 -3.39 6.89 -2.03
C SER A 410 -2.35 5.77 -1.91
N GLY A 411 -2.76 4.52 -2.10
CA GLY A 411 -1.96 3.34 -1.78
C GLY A 411 -1.90 2.99 -0.28
N LEU A 412 -2.55 3.79 0.58
CA LEU A 412 -2.60 3.59 2.03
C LEU A 412 -4.04 3.34 2.52
N ASP A 413 -4.68 2.28 2.01
CA ASP A 413 -6.03 1.82 2.35
C ASP A 413 -6.02 0.74 3.45
N TYR A 414 -6.22 1.04 4.73
CA TYR A 414 -6.38 2.38 5.29
C TYR A 414 -5.32 2.71 6.35
N SER A 415 -5.08 4.00 6.51
CA SER A 415 -4.49 4.60 7.71
C SER A 415 -5.54 5.55 8.30
N ALA A 416 -6.00 5.27 9.51
CA ALA A 416 -6.87 6.18 10.23
C ALA A 416 -6.08 7.41 10.70
N VAL A 417 -4.80 7.27 11.06
CA VAL A 417 -3.94 8.40 11.44
C VAL A 417 -3.87 9.45 10.35
N ARG A 418 -3.74 8.99 9.10
CA ARG A 418 -3.49 9.86 7.97
C ARG A 418 -4.77 10.41 7.34
N TRP A 419 -5.80 9.57 7.24
CA TRP A 419 -6.99 9.88 6.44
C TRP A 419 -8.26 10.16 7.25
N SER A 420 -8.31 9.79 8.53
CA SER A 420 -9.53 9.91 9.35
C SER A 420 -9.66 11.27 10.05
N LYS A 421 -10.90 11.71 10.24
CA LYS A 421 -11.23 12.79 11.20
C LYS A 421 -11.09 12.34 12.66
N GLN A 422 -11.12 11.03 12.91
CA GLN A 422 -11.02 10.41 14.23
C GLN A 422 -9.95 9.30 14.17
N PRO A 423 -8.67 9.62 14.46
CA PRO A 423 -7.55 8.70 14.24
C PRO A 423 -7.28 7.72 15.39
N VAL A 424 -7.91 7.89 16.56
CA VAL A 424 -7.68 7.04 17.75
C VAL A 424 -8.81 6.04 17.87
N ILE A 425 -8.64 4.90 17.22
CA ILE A 425 -9.67 3.88 17.13
C ILE A 425 -9.00 2.52 17.36
N ASP A 426 -8.80 2.14 18.64
CA ASP A 426 -8.23 0.83 19.01
C ASP A 426 -9.30 -0.26 18.85
N LEU A 427 -9.51 -0.72 17.61
CA LEU A 427 -10.54 -1.68 17.28
C LEU A 427 -9.96 -2.94 16.62
N GLU A 428 -10.52 -4.08 17.02
CA GLU A 428 -10.38 -5.35 16.30
C GLU A 428 -11.17 -5.31 14.97
N ASP A 429 -12.28 -4.57 14.92
CA ASP A 429 -13.07 -4.32 13.72
C ASP A 429 -12.74 -2.95 13.11
N THR A 430 -12.26 -2.96 11.87
CA THR A 430 -11.83 -1.74 11.17
C THR A 430 -12.98 -0.97 10.52
N ILE A 431 -14.15 -1.57 10.31
CA ILE A 431 -15.29 -0.92 9.62
C ILE A 431 -15.75 0.36 10.33
N PRO A 432 -15.98 0.37 11.66
CA PRO A 432 -16.38 1.59 12.36
C PRO A 432 -15.34 2.72 12.22
N ALA A 433 -14.05 2.38 12.13
CA ALA A 433 -12.99 3.35 11.94
C ALA A 433 -13.03 3.98 10.54
N GLN A 434 -13.32 3.18 9.52
CA GLN A 434 -13.38 3.63 8.13
C GLN A 434 -14.51 4.64 7.87
N ARG A 435 -15.58 4.64 8.69
CA ARG A 435 -16.69 5.61 8.62
C ARG A 435 -16.26 7.06 8.84
N PHE A 436 -15.09 7.28 9.42
CA PHE A 436 -14.54 8.61 9.69
C PHE A 436 -13.46 9.05 8.69
N LEU A 437 -13.21 8.24 7.64
CA LEU A 437 -12.30 8.61 6.55
C LEU A 437 -12.73 9.92 5.89
N ASN A 438 -11.72 10.73 5.60
CA ASN A 438 -11.84 12.08 5.08
C ASN A 438 -10.62 12.41 4.21
N THR A 439 -10.18 11.41 3.46
CA THR A 439 -9.01 11.41 2.59
C THR A 439 -8.95 12.64 1.70
N ARG A 440 -10.08 13.03 1.08
CA ARG A 440 -10.10 14.16 0.14
C ARG A 440 -9.81 15.51 0.79
N GLU A 441 -10.01 15.63 2.10
CA GLU A 441 -9.74 16.86 2.84
C GLU A 441 -8.32 16.86 3.45
N GLN A 442 -7.51 15.86 3.12
CA GLN A 442 -6.09 15.84 3.43
C GLN A 442 -5.31 16.26 2.19
N LEU A 443 -4.33 17.15 2.37
CA LEU A 443 -3.35 17.51 1.37
C LEU A 443 -2.08 16.68 1.64
N PRO A 444 -1.80 15.67 0.81
CA PRO A 444 -0.76 14.70 1.10
C PRO A 444 0.62 15.18 0.63
N VAL A 445 1.61 15.13 1.53
CA VAL A 445 2.97 15.60 1.25
C VAL A 445 3.73 14.69 0.30
N ASP A 446 3.46 13.39 0.34
CA ASP A 446 4.06 12.39 -0.55
C ASP A 446 3.65 12.58 -2.01
N LEU A 447 2.36 12.68 -2.31
CA LEU A 447 1.84 12.91 -3.67
C LEU A 447 2.48 14.14 -4.31
N ASN A 448 2.52 15.25 -3.58
CA ASN A 448 3.12 16.49 -4.09
C ASN A 448 4.64 16.34 -4.28
N SER A 449 5.32 15.57 -3.44
CA SER A 449 6.75 15.30 -3.61
C SER A 449 7.05 14.38 -4.80
N ILE A 450 6.21 13.37 -5.05
CA ILE A 450 6.30 12.49 -6.22
C ILE A 450 6.07 13.30 -7.49
N LEU A 451 5.03 14.13 -7.54
CA LEU A 451 4.74 14.99 -8.68
C LEU A 451 5.86 16.02 -8.92
N PHE A 452 6.48 16.55 -7.86
CA PHE A 452 7.65 17.41 -8.00
C PHE A 452 8.80 16.66 -8.68
N ALA A 453 9.09 15.44 -8.22
CA ALA A 453 10.13 14.61 -8.83
C ALA A 453 9.80 14.32 -10.29
N ALA A 454 8.55 13.98 -10.62
CA ALA A 454 8.09 13.76 -11.98
C ALA A 454 8.24 15.00 -12.88
N GLU A 455 7.90 16.19 -12.38
CA GLU A 455 8.07 17.47 -13.09
C GLU A 455 9.56 17.76 -13.37
N GLN A 456 10.45 17.45 -12.42
CA GLN A 456 11.89 17.55 -12.64
C GLN A 456 12.37 16.57 -13.73
N ARG A 457 11.89 15.32 -13.71
CA ARG A 457 12.22 14.30 -14.73
C ARG A 457 11.74 14.72 -16.11
N LEU A 458 10.52 15.22 -16.24
CA LEU A 458 9.99 15.76 -17.50
C LEU A 458 10.87 16.89 -18.05
N SER A 459 11.32 17.82 -17.20
CA SER A 459 12.26 18.86 -17.61
C SER A 459 13.59 18.27 -18.14
N ALA A 460 14.11 17.24 -17.47
CA ALA A 460 15.33 16.57 -17.89
C ALA A 460 15.14 15.79 -19.21
N PHE A 461 14.07 15.02 -19.33
CA PHE A 461 13.74 14.25 -20.52
C PHE A 461 13.59 15.12 -21.76
N TYR A 462 12.99 16.31 -21.66
CA TYR A 462 12.95 17.25 -22.79
C TYR A 462 14.33 17.80 -23.17
N LYS A 463 15.25 17.96 -22.22
CA LYS A 463 16.63 18.37 -22.52
C LYS A 463 17.42 17.23 -23.17
N MET A 464 17.12 15.99 -22.81
CA MET A 464 17.73 14.77 -23.37
C MET A 464 17.16 14.43 -24.75
N SER A 465 15.86 14.59 -24.94
CA SER A 465 15.15 14.30 -26.19
C SER A 465 15.47 15.35 -27.26
N GLY A 466 16.02 14.88 -28.39
CA GLY A 466 16.07 15.60 -29.66
C GLY A 466 16.89 16.90 -29.69
N ASN A 467 18.19 16.80 -30.00
CA ASN A 467 19.10 17.84 -30.53
C ASN A 467 19.02 19.28 -29.96
N GLY A 468 18.38 19.51 -28.81
CA GLY A 468 18.16 20.85 -28.25
C GLY A 468 17.25 21.75 -29.08
N THR A 469 16.17 21.23 -29.67
CA THR A 469 15.22 22.10 -30.41
C THR A 469 14.58 23.15 -29.49
N GLN A 470 14.23 24.32 -30.06
CA GLN A 470 13.58 25.39 -29.30
C GLN A 470 12.25 24.96 -28.66
N ALA A 471 11.51 24.05 -29.31
CA ALA A 471 10.27 23.50 -28.77
C ALA A 471 10.53 22.68 -27.50
N ASN A 472 11.53 21.79 -27.53
CA ASN A 472 11.91 20.96 -26.39
C ASN A 472 12.45 21.82 -25.24
N MET A 473 13.27 22.84 -25.53
CA MET A 473 13.72 23.81 -24.51
C MET A 473 12.54 24.55 -23.86
N THR A 474 11.51 24.90 -24.64
CA THR A 474 10.32 25.59 -24.11
C THR A 474 9.54 24.67 -23.17
N ARG A 475 9.34 23.40 -23.54
CA ARG A 475 8.70 22.41 -22.65
C ARG A 475 9.55 22.12 -21.41
N ALA A 476 10.87 21.99 -21.56
CA ALA A 476 11.78 21.78 -20.43
C ALA A 476 11.71 22.91 -19.41
N ASN A 477 11.64 24.16 -19.87
CA ASN A 477 11.50 25.34 -19.00
C ASN A 477 10.11 25.40 -18.35
N TYR A 478 9.05 25.02 -19.09
CA TYR A 478 7.72 24.88 -18.52
C TYR A 478 7.73 23.90 -17.33
N TRP A 479 8.21 22.68 -17.52
CA TRP A 479 8.25 21.67 -16.46
C TRP A 479 9.16 22.06 -15.29
N ALA A 480 10.30 22.71 -15.56
CA ALA A 480 11.14 23.27 -14.51
C ALA A 480 10.40 24.33 -13.66
N SER A 481 9.56 25.16 -14.30
CA SER A 481 8.75 26.16 -13.58
C SER A 481 7.64 25.52 -12.74
N GLN A 482 7.02 24.43 -13.22
CA GLN A 482 6.03 23.68 -12.45
C GLN A 482 6.66 23.03 -11.21
N ALA A 483 7.81 22.37 -11.38
CA ALA A 483 8.58 21.80 -10.27
C ALA A 483 8.95 22.88 -9.24
N GLN A 484 9.42 24.05 -9.69
CA GLN A 484 9.77 25.14 -8.78
C GLN A 484 8.54 25.65 -7.99
N ALA A 485 7.41 25.85 -8.65
CA ALA A 485 6.17 26.26 -7.99
C ALA A 485 5.69 25.21 -6.97
N ARG A 486 5.78 23.92 -7.30
CA ARG A 486 5.39 22.84 -6.39
C ARG A 486 6.34 22.72 -5.19
N LYS A 487 7.64 22.89 -5.41
CA LYS A 487 8.62 22.96 -4.31
C LYS A 487 8.30 24.08 -3.32
N GLU A 488 7.93 25.25 -3.83
CA GLU A 488 7.51 26.37 -2.98
C GLU A 488 6.25 26.06 -2.19
N ALA A 489 5.24 25.43 -2.82
CA ALA A 489 4.04 24.97 -2.13
C ALA A 489 4.34 23.94 -1.03
N ILE A 490 5.22 22.96 -1.31
CA ILE A 490 5.60 21.92 -0.34
C ILE A 490 6.27 22.51 0.89
N LEU A 491 7.22 23.42 0.69
CA LEU A 491 7.95 24.08 1.78
C LEU A 491 7.08 25.04 2.60
N ASP A 492 6.00 25.58 2.01
CA ASP A 492 5.06 26.45 2.69
C ASP A 492 4.05 25.65 3.53
N VAL A 493 3.37 24.71 2.87
CA VAL A 493 2.20 24.03 3.44
C VAL A 493 2.60 22.89 4.37
N PHE A 494 3.62 22.10 4.03
CA PHE A 494 3.91 20.83 4.71
C PHE A 494 5.06 20.90 5.72
N TRP A 495 6.01 21.84 5.57
CA TRP A 495 7.16 21.95 6.48
C TRP A 495 6.79 22.62 7.81
N ASP A 496 7.00 21.92 8.93
CA ASP A 496 6.92 22.52 10.26
C ASP A 496 8.33 22.81 10.82
N PRO A 497 8.77 24.08 10.87
CA PRO A 497 10.10 24.43 11.37
C PRO A 497 10.26 24.20 12.88
N THR A 498 9.16 24.17 13.64
CA THR A 498 9.15 23.96 15.09
C THR A 498 9.35 22.49 15.42
N ARG A 499 8.65 21.62 14.69
CA ARG A 499 8.75 20.15 14.82
C ARG A 499 9.89 19.58 13.97
N LYS A 500 10.51 20.38 13.11
CA LYS A 500 11.61 19.99 12.20
C LYS A 500 11.27 18.79 11.31
N PHE A 501 10.03 18.72 10.82
CA PHE A 501 9.58 17.61 9.98
C PHE A 501 8.46 18.05 9.02
N PHE A 502 8.16 17.22 8.03
CA PHE A 502 7.05 17.46 7.11
C PHE A 502 5.81 16.67 7.51
N TYR A 503 4.64 17.27 7.30
CA TYR A 503 3.35 16.68 7.61
C TYR A 503 2.38 16.95 6.48
N ASP A 504 1.40 16.07 6.30
CA ASP A 504 0.21 16.38 5.51
C ASP A 504 -0.50 17.62 6.09
N PHE A 505 -1.29 18.31 5.27
CA PHE A 505 -2.12 19.42 5.74
C PHE A 505 -3.60 19.02 5.75
N ASN A 506 -4.27 19.20 6.89
CA ASN A 506 -5.67 18.85 7.07
C ASN A 506 -6.55 20.07 6.81
N MET A 507 -7.29 20.07 5.70
CA MET A 507 -8.15 21.19 5.30
C MET A 507 -9.35 21.38 6.22
N THR A 508 -9.82 20.32 6.89
CA THR A 508 -10.93 20.40 7.86
C THR A 508 -10.50 21.14 9.13
N ARG A 509 -9.29 20.88 9.63
CA ARG A 509 -8.74 21.54 10.83
C ARG A 509 -8.07 22.88 10.52
N GLY A 510 -7.61 23.08 9.28
CA GLY A 510 -6.82 24.26 8.89
C GLY A 510 -5.39 24.22 9.44
N GLU A 511 -4.87 23.03 9.75
CA GLU A 511 -3.57 22.82 10.39
C GLU A 511 -2.82 21.63 9.76
N ARG A 512 -1.51 21.57 9.99
CA ARG A 512 -0.70 20.39 9.67
C ARG A 512 -1.12 19.20 10.52
N ALA A 513 -0.95 17.99 9.99
CA ALA A 513 -1.28 16.75 10.68
C ALA A 513 -0.53 16.63 12.02
N GLU A 514 -1.22 16.05 12.99
CA GLU A 514 -0.75 15.97 14.37
C GLU A 514 0.31 14.88 14.56
N PHE A 515 0.14 13.75 13.88
CA PHE A 515 1.00 12.58 14.07
C PHE A 515 2.08 12.48 13.00
N TYR A 516 3.18 11.86 13.41
CA TYR A 516 4.26 11.47 12.53
C TYR A 516 3.87 10.28 11.66
N THR A 517 4.19 10.37 10.37
CA THR A 517 4.16 9.24 9.44
C THR A 517 5.41 9.26 8.56
N PRO A 518 5.84 8.11 8.01
CA PRO A 518 6.97 8.07 7.06
C PRO A 518 6.76 8.92 5.80
N ALA A 519 5.52 9.33 5.47
CA ALA A 519 5.22 10.21 4.35
C ALA A 519 6.02 11.54 4.41
N GLY A 520 6.35 12.03 5.61
CA GLY A 520 7.16 13.23 5.80
C GLY A 520 8.61 13.13 5.28
N PHE A 521 9.09 11.95 4.89
CA PHE A 521 10.40 11.79 4.23
C PHE A 521 10.37 12.01 2.73
N PHE A 522 9.20 11.97 2.08
CA PHE A 522 9.10 12.12 0.63
C PHE A 522 9.71 13.43 0.09
N PRO A 523 9.57 14.60 0.76
CA PRO A 523 10.26 15.80 0.32
C PRO A 523 11.79 15.63 0.27
N LEU A 524 12.38 14.98 1.27
CA LEU A 524 13.83 14.75 1.35
C LEU A 524 14.29 13.68 0.35
N TRP A 525 13.49 12.63 0.16
CA TRP A 525 13.66 11.68 -0.94
C TRP A 525 13.68 12.41 -2.29
N ALA A 526 12.79 13.37 -2.50
CA ALA A 526 12.75 14.21 -3.69
C ALA A 526 13.79 15.35 -3.69
N LYS A 527 14.75 15.36 -2.76
CA LYS A 527 15.83 16.38 -2.64
C LYS A 527 15.31 17.81 -2.40
N ILE A 528 14.14 17.94 -1.76
CA ILE A 528 13.60 19.21 -1.29
C ILE A 528 14.12 19.47 0.12
N LEU A 529 15.10 20.37 0.22
CA LEU A 529 15.67 20.79 1.50
C LEU A 529 15.07 22.14 1.95
N PRO A 530 14.49 22.22 3.16
CA PRO A 530 14.15 23.46 3.85
C PRO A 530 15.31 24.47 3.93
N GLN A 531 14.97 25.75 4.10
CA GLN A 531 15.95 26.86 4.10
C GLN A 531 16.96 26.74 5.23
N GLU A 532 16.56 26.11 6.34
CA GLU A 532 17.35 25.77 7.51
C GLU A 532 18.56 24.88 7.19
N PHE A 533 18.60 24.26 6.00
CA PHE A 533 19.69 23.39 5.55
C PHE A 533 20.52 23.99 4.41
N VAL A 534 19.93 24.85 3.59
CA VAL A 534 20.59 25.38 2.38
C VAL A 534 21.01 26.84 2.48
N ASN A 535 20.43 27.60 3.41
CA ASN A 535 20.78 29.01 3.59
C ASN A 535 22.20 29.15 4.17
N GLU A 536 23.12 29.68 3.36
CA GLU A 536 24.53 29.84 3.71
C GLU A 536 24.77 30.89 4.82
N THR A 537 23.78 31.73 5.13
CA THR A 537 23.86 32.64 6.28
C THR A 537 23.72 31.92 7.61
N ILE A 538 23.18 30.70 7.63
CA ILE A 538 23.11 29.82 8.80
C ILE A 538 24.44 29.06 8.92
N SER A 539 25.02 29.09 10.11
CA SER A 539 26.30 28.41 10.36
C SER A 539 26.21 26.93 9.99
N ILE A 540 27.31 26.35 9.48
CA ILE A 540 27.30 24.94 9.07
C ILE A 540 26.93 24.00 10.22
N ASP A 541 27.32 24.33 11.45
CA ASP A 541 27.02 23.51 12.63
C ASP A 541 25.54 23.59 13.01
N GLU A 542 24.91 24.75 12.90
CA GLU A 542 23.47 24.91 13.11
C GLU A 542 22.66 24.18 12.03
N ARG A 543 23.09 24.25 10.76
CA ARG A 543 22.46 23.48 9.67
C ARG A 543 22.53 21.98 9.91
N ARG A 544 23.67 21.48 10.40
CA ARG A 544 23.85 20.07 10.80
C ARG A 544 22.94 19.69 11.96
N GLN A 545 22.83 20.53 13.00
CA GLN A 545 21.91 20.29 14.12
C GLN A 545 20.44 20.27 13.68
N ASN A 546 20.05 21.14 12.75
CA ASN A 546 18.69 21.12 12.22
C ASN A 546 18.40 19.81 11.48
N LEU A 547 19.34 19.34 10.65
CA LEU A 547 19.23 18.07 9.95
C LEU A 547 19.17 16.88 10.92
N GLN A 548 20.00 16.88 11.96
CA GLN A 548 19.93 15.87 13.03
C GLN A 548 18.56 15.84 13.70
N GLY A 549 17.94 17.01 13.91
CA GLY A 549 16.58 17.13 14.42
C GLY A 549 15.56 16.37 13.59
N VAL A 550 15.60 16.52 12.25
CA VAL A 550 14.70 15.83 11.30
C VAL A 550 14.76 14.31 11.46
N PHE A 551 15.97 13.75 11.56
CA PHE A 551 16.17 12.29 11.60
C PHE A 551 16.19 11.72 13.02
N SER A 552 16.16 12.55 14.06
CA SER A 552 16.18 12.09 15.47
C SER A 552 15.00 11.16 15.79
N GLY A 553 13.82 11.42 15.21
CA GLY A 553 12.61 10.62 15.39
C GLY A 553 12.75 9.28 14.69
N LEU A 554 13.24 9.26 13.45
CA LEU A 554 13.57 8.02 12.75
C LEU A 554 14.56 7.19 13.56
N ARG A 555 15.65 7.80 14.04
CA ARG A 555 16.66 7.13 14.86
C ARG A 555 16.06 6.51 16.11
N TYR A 556 15.22 7.26 16.84
CA TYR A 556 14.54 6.76 18.02
C TYR A 556 13.58 5.60 17.68
N ILE A 557 12.78 5.74 16.62
CA ILE A 557 11.81 4.71 16.18
C ILE A 557 12.53 3.42 15.81
N ILE A 558 13.56 3.46 14.95
CA ILE A 558 14.28 2.25 14.56
C ILE A 558 15.02 1.61 15.73
N ASP A 559 15.56 2.38 16.68
CA ASP A 559 16.19 1.82 17.88
C ASP A 559 15.13 1.18 18.81
N ARG A 560 13.94 1.81 18.94
CA ARG A 560 12.84 1.31 19.76
C ARG A 560 12.18 0.06 19.19
N PHE A 561 12.04 -0.04 17.87
CA PHE A 561 11.30 -1.11 17.19
C PHE A 561 12.22 -2.09 16.43
N ASN A 562 13.45 -2.29 16.92
CA ASN A 562 14.42 -3.26 16.42
C ASN A 562 14.67 -3.17 14.89
N GLY A 563 14.88 -1.96 14.37
CA GLY A 563 15.14 -1.67 12.97
C GLY A 563 13.88 -1.42 12.12
N THR A 564 12.68 -1.61 12.68
CA THR A 564 11.42 -1.47 11.97
C THR A 564 10.96 0.00 11.92
N LEU A 565 10.37 0.42 10.81
CA LEU A 565 9.72 1.72 10.65
C LEU A 565 8.20 1.54 10.48
N PRO A 566 7.41 1.61 11.55
CA PRO A 566 5.95 1.54 11.47
C PRO A 566 5.36 2.69 10.62
N SER A 567 4.23 2.43 9.96
CA SER A 567 3.53 3.42 9.12
C SER A 567 2.94 4.59 9.92
N SER A 568 2.67 4.39 11.21
CA SER A 568 2.38 5.44 12.17
C SER A 568 2.75 4.99 13.58
N LEU A 569 2.53 5.85 14.58
CA LEU A 569 2.78 5.56 15.99
C LEU A 569 1.47 5.48 16.80
N VAL A 570 0.35 5.19 16.12
CA VAL A 570 -0.97 5.08 16.74
C VAL A 570 -1.55 3.72 16.39
N THR A 571 -2.00 2.97 17.40
CA THR A 571 -2.71 1.70 17.20
C THR A 571 -4.15 1.99 16.78
N THR A 572 -4.51 1.60 15.57
CA THR A 572 -5.84 1.87 15.00
C THR A 572 -6.57 0.64 14.45
N GLY A 573 -5.92 -0.53 14.48
CA GLY A 573 -6.36 -1.74 13.77
C GLY A 573 -6.21 -1.69 12.24
N GLN A 574 -5.90 -0.52 11.66
CA GLN A 574 -5.77 -0.36 10.22
C GLN A 574 -4.38 -0.79 9.73
N GLN A 575 -4.31 -1.36 8.52
CA GLN A 575 -3.07 -1.96 8.03
C GLN A 575 -1.93 -0.96 7.74
N TRP A 576 -2.24 0.31 7.49
CA TRP A 576 -1.25 1.38 7.29
C TRP A 576 -1.04 2.25 8.55
N ASP A 577 -1.22 1.66 9.73
CA ASP A 577 -0.91 2.25 11.03
C ASP A 577 -0.08 1.30 11.90
N PHE A 578 0.24 1.69 13.14
CA PHE A 578 0.97 0.82 14.06
C PHE A 578 0.19 -0.49 14.31
N ALA A 579 0.83 -1.67 14.34
CA ALA A 579 2.28 -1.95 14.37
C ALA A 579 2.93 -2.19 13.00
N ASN A 580 2.18 -2.04 11.91
CA ASN A 580 2.61 -2.49 10.60
C ASN A 580 3.67 -1.57 10.00
N ALA A 581 4.63 -2.17 9.32
CA ALA A 581 5.68 -1.49 8.56
C ALA A 581 5.66 -1.97 7.12
N TRP A 582 5.91 -1.04 6.20
CA TRP A 582 5.78 -1.30 4.77
C TRP A 582 7.11 -1.01 4.05
N PRO A 583 7.59 -1.91 3.16
CA PRO A 583 8.83 -1.71 2.41
C PRO A 583 8.92 -0.36 1.66
N PRO A 584 7.86 0.15 1.01
CA PRO A 584 7.87 1.48 0.37
C PRO A 584 8.30 2.61 1.32
N HIS A 585 7.74 2.66 2.53
CA HIS A 585 8.08 3.68 3.53
C HIS A 585 9.53 3.54 4.01
N THR A 586 10.00 2.31 4.18
CA THR A 586 11.40 2.05 4.54
C THR A 586 12.35 2.50 3.43
N TYR A 587 12.05 2.17 2.17
CA TYR A 587 12.83 2.60 1.01
C TYR A 587 12.92 4.14 0.94
N ILE A 588 11.79 4.83 1.06
CA ILE A 588 11.73 6.29 1.00
C ILE A 588 12.55 6.93 2.13
N ALA A 589 12.47 6.41 3.36
CA ALA A 589 13.27 6.92 4.48
C ALA A 589 14.78 6.71 4.27
N LEU A 590 15.18 5.55 3.73
CA LEU A 590 16.59 5.25 3.40
C LEU A 590 17.12 6.15 2.28
N GLU A 591 16.33 6.35 1.23
CA GLU A 591 16.70 7.25 0.13
C GLU A 591 16.71 8.72 0.56
N ALA A 592 15.81 9.13 1.45
CA ALA A 592 15.86 10.46 2.08
C ALA A 592 17.18 10.69 2.83
N LEU A 593 17.68 9.67 3.56
CA LEU A 593 18.99 9.71 4.20
C LEU A 593 20.13 9.78 3.18
N ARG A 594 20.07 8.99 2.10
CA ARG A 594 21.09 9.00 1.02
C ARG A 594 21.15 10.33 0.27
N ASN A 595 20.03 11.02 0.18
CA ASN A 595 19.91 12.30 -0.52
C ASN A 595 20.33 13.51 0.33
N VAL A 596 20.73 13.29 1.58
CA VAL A 596 21.36 14.32 2.41
C VAL A 596 22.72 14.72 1.82
N PRO A 597 23.00 16.02 1.62
CA PRO A 597 24.32 16.48 1.17
C PRO A 597 25.45 16.08 2.12
N ASP A 598 26.55 15.54 1.58
CA ASP A 598 27.74 15.09 2.33
C ASP A 598 28.24 16.11 3.38
N MET A 599 28.21 17.41 3.03
CA MET A 599 28.65 18.48 3.94
C MET A 599 27.84 18.55 5.25
N LEU A 600 26.57 18.16 5.18
CA LEU A 600 25.66 18.09 6.32
C LEU A 600 25.78 16.73 7.05
N ALA A 601 26.17 15.67 6.35
CA ALA A 601 26.44 14.36 6.93
C ALA A 601 27.77 14.28 7.69
N ALA A 602 28.79 15.06 7.30
CA ALA A 602 30.15 15.03 7.86
C ALA A 602 30.31 15.68 9.26
N GLY A 603 29.21 15.93 9.98
CA GLY A 603 29.22 16.52 11.33
C GLY A 603 29.64 15.55 12.42
N GLN A 604 29.74 16.03 13.67
CA GLN A 604 29.87 15.15 14.82
C GLN A 604 28.67 14.20 14.84
N GLN A 605 28.94 12.90 14.73
CA GLN A 605 27.91 11.87 14.81
C GLN A 605 27.27 11.94 16.20
N LEU A 606 25.94 11.95 16.27
CA LEU A 606 25.25 11.72 17.53
C LEU A 606 25.73 10.36 18.06
N ALA A 607 26.09 10.28 19.34
CA ALA A 607 26.57 9.04 19.93
C ALA A 607 25.52 7.94 19.71
N ALA A 608 25.91 6.85 19.04
CA ALA A 608 24.99 5.78 18.62
C ALA A 608 24.26 5.13 19.81
N GLU A 609 24.87 5.14 20.99
CA GLU A 609 24.35 4.56 22.24
C GLU A 609 23.20 5.37 22.87
N ASN A 610 22.92 6.59 22.39
CA ASN A 610 21.94 7.50 23.00
C ASN A 610 20.71 7.75 22.10
N GLY A 611 20.20 6.76 21.36
CA GLY A 611 18.92 6.78 20.63
C GLY A 611 17.70 7.01 21.54
N THR A 612 17.75 8.09 22.28
CA THR A 612 16.90 8.45 23.40
C THR A 612 15.90 9.47 22.91
N TYR A 613 14.71 9.40 23.48
CA TYR A 613 13.64 10.33 23.19
C TYR A 613 14.06 11.79 23.43
N ALA A 614 14.99 12.03 24.36
CA ALA A 614 15.55 13.35 24.67
C ALA A 614 16.27 14.04 23.50
N LEU A 615 16.68 13.30 22.46
CA LEU A 615 17.28 13.88 21.25
C LEU A 615 16.25 14.44 20.28
N ILE A 616 14.96 14.12 20.46
CA ILE A 616 13.89 14.61 19.60
C ILE A 616 13.58 16.06 19.98
N PRO A 617 13.72 17.03 19.05
CA PRO A 617 13.41 18.42 19.31
C PRO A 617 11.99 18.58 19.86
N THR A 618 11.88 19.24 21.01
CA THR A 618 10.60 19.53 21.66
C THR A 618 10.48 21.03 21.87
N THR A 619 9.39 21.62 21.38
CA THR A 619 9.08 23.03 21.57
C THR A 619 7.67 23.14 22.14
N ASN A 620 7.52 23.81 23.29
CA ASN A 620 6.24 23.94 24.01
C ASN A 620 5.53 22.60 24.26
N GLY A 621 6.29 21.55 24.57
CA GLY A 621 5.76 20.20 24.81
C GLY A 621 5.35 19.43 23.56
N THR A 622 5.51 20.00 22.36
CA THR A 622 5.25 19.33 21.08
C THR A 622 6.57 18.92 20.43
N ASN A 623 6.63 17.69 19.94
CA ASN A 623 7.78 17.15 19.20
C ASN A 623 7.33 16.61 17.84
N GLN A 624 8.26 16.06 17.06
CA GLN A 624 7.92 15.58 15.73
C GLN A 624 7.03 14.33 15.72
N LEU A 625 7.12 13.47 16.74
CA LEU A 625 6.30 12.27 16.85
C LEU A 625 4.82 12.56 17.12
N GLY A 626 4.51 13.74 17.67
CA GLY A 626 3.14 14.11 18.06
C GLY A 626 2.64 13.41 19.32
N GLN A 627 3.54 12.77 20.08
CA GLN A 627 3.24 11.98 21.28
C GLN A 627 4.36 12.12 22.30
N THR A 628 4.09 11.89 23.60
CA THR A 628 5.12 11.79 24.65
C THR A 628 5.73 10.38 24.69
N GLU A 629 6.95 10.24 25.24
CA GLU A 629 7.65 8.94 25.30
C GLU A 629 6.81 7.82 25.93
N ASP A 630 6.10 8.17 27.00
CA ASP A 630 5.22 7.35 27.80
C ASP A 630 3.86 7.03 27.13
N THR A 631 3.51 7.74 26.05
CA THR A 631 2.31 7.45 25.25
C THR A 631 2.59 6.65 23.97
N LEU A 632 3.87 6.47 23.61
CA LEU A 632 4.24 5.70 22.44
C LEU A 632 3.93 4.22 22.61
N PRO A 633 3.46 3.53 21.55
CA PRO A 633 3.19 2.11 21.63
C PRO A 633 4.47 1.32 21.92
N ILE A 634 4.28 0.17 22.54
CA ILE A 634 5.35 -0.82 22.81
C ILE A 634 5.34 -1.80 21.64
N GLN A 635 6.52 -2.19 21.16
CA GLN A 635 6.60 -3.23 20.13
C GLN A 635 5.93 -4.51 20.68
N PRO A 636 4.92 -5.07 20.01
CA PRO A 636 4.46 -6.40 20.35
C PRO A 636 5.64 -7.36 20.13
N VAL A 637 6.10 -8.01 21.21
CA VAL A 637 7.15 -9.03 21.12
C VAL A 637 6.45 -10.35 20.82
N GLU A 638 6.40 -10.74 19.55
CA GLU A 638 6.10 -12.13 19.22
C GLU A 638 7.29 -13.01 19.65
N ASN A 639 7.00 -14.13 20.33
CA ASN A 639 7.93 -15.16 20.82
C ASN A 639 8.49 -15.01 22.26
N GLU A 640 7.71 -14.48 23.22
CA GLU A 640 7.94 -14.83 24.63
C GLU A 640 7.58 -16.32 24.86
N PRO A 641 8.47 -17.14 25.46
CA PRO A 641 8.20 -18.55 25.72
C PRO A 641 6.94 -18.73 26.59
N GLY A 642 5.84 -19.19 25.98
CA GLY A 642 4.57 -19.48 26.68
C GLY A 642 3.36 -18.66 26.24
N GLN A 643 3.49 -17.73 25.29
CA GLN A 643 2.31 -17.15 24.62
C GLN A 643 1.90 -18.00 23.42
N GLN A 644 0.60 -18.33 23.32
CA GLN A 644 0.05 -18.96 22.12
C GLN A 644 0.05 -17.94 20.99
N ILE A 645 0.54 -18.36 19.83
CA ILE A 645 0.45 -17.61 18.57
C ILE A 645 -1.04 -17.44 18.27
N ASP A 646 -1.48 -16.19 18.14
CA ASP A 646 -2.81 -15.92 17.60
C ASP A 646 -2.77 -16.09 16.09
N GLU A 647 -3.19 -17.25 15.60
CA GLU A 647 -3.09 -17.60 14.17
C GLU A 647 -3.98 -16.72 13.27
N THR A 648 -4.86 -15.90 13.84
CA THR A 648 -5.72 -14.95 13.14
C THR A 648 -5.02 -13.67 12.67
N ASN A 649 -3.82 -13.35 13.17
CA ASN A 649 -3.07 -12.14 12.80
C ASN A 649 -1.94 -12.39 11.76
N ARG A 650 -2.02 -13.47 10.97
CA ARG A 650 -1.05 -13.71 9.88
C ARG A 650 -1.25 -12.73 8.72
N GLY A 651 -0.75 -11.52 8.89
CA GLY A 651 -0.76 -10.47 7.88
C GLY A 651 0.12 -9.28 8.21
N ALA A 652 1.07 -9.39 9.14
CA ALA A 652 2.07 -8.36 9.41
C ALA A 652 3.20 -8.88 10.31
N THR A 653 4.13 -9.64 9.73
CA THR A 653 5.50 -9.81 10.25
C THR A 653 6.48 -9.87 9.11
#